data_AF-A0A7Z9G6Q8-F1
#
_entry.id   AF-A0A7Z9G6Q8-F1
#
_cell.length_a   1.000
_cell.length_b   1.000
_cell.length_c   1.000
_cell.angle_alpha   90.00
_cell.angle_beta   90.00
_cell.angle_gamma   90.00
#
_symmetry.space_group_name_H-M   'P 1'
#
loop_
_entity.id
_entity.type
_entity.pdbx_description
1 polymer ?
#
loop_
_entity_poly.entity_id
_entity_poly.type
_entity_poly.pdbx_seq_one_letter_code
_entity_poly.pdbx_strand_id
1 'polypeptide(L)'
;MRKIVVFSEEVLLMMRWLFVVLGCSAMLAIPVSALAQTTPKRMETPGKKRASRDKETSGKLKSGGFDLKNFEQTMFNSEQKAVLEKIFGQRKTIIQKLETLLRNRPLYPRKAEVYFRLGEEHWEVAKYQFLKAVGKFDAELTAFDNGTLTIKPQHPIQDYSSALSYYRKVIQQFPDYARIDEVMYYLGRGALEQGKENKDRALVKEGVTYFQKLVQNYPRSKFIAESHLALGEHFFDTDSLYYAKTNYEKIINNFPKSPMYNYALYKLGWVYFNLREFRRTVETFQNVVKKVSARAGQVSFREQALNDLVKTWAEMDDSWREALSYFKTVTKDEKAIYKRMEKLADLYVGYDKDKEAVELVNHFIERTPLDRKVISWLELLLDVRRKVNDFGKVEDEIRRILGYFQPDGRYFSAHKTNSDIIDEATRLAETNLLWLANHWHVEAEKAEKYKKRKVADELYAKAAADYKIFLARFPQSKHSYLIRFYYAEINYIKTHNYEIALEQYQKVINEDKKGKFIEDAALGVIYSSYEIMVKKGLRKKGSRGKVTVKKLSEKEIRKREHKKIERSELHSLEKSYVAAADQYVDLLLGLRKDAEWKRKNPKRGAQIPEIMYMAAETFYRHGQFRDAVKRLNKIFEFDANHKYAAVAVVTLVQAYARLRRWEKVELWARALIKKRNFKYKSKKELGRYIAIAISENAGDLSKMQKHDEAIKESMRLVKEFRGSKELASKALMNVAVMYERAKRIKDAVRTYERVVRDYKSQGVASEAQFIIGLIYENQTRFEEAADAFMKMGKFKKKKQAPDAIRYAALIREAQKDYKGSIKAFQKWLKLWPKKDLAATVFFRIGLLYERIGDKRALKSAIKHYQKFAKKFPERYVMKVEAYARAADIMRKMDKADDKKSEAKWIAKKRKTPYRPRMRNRKKISALFEKGLAEFPKAMNQVMTLRGKDKIAKHATAKNYAAQASYWLADYVFHDFDNAKIPGTLKPKILKKGLVDKAELHQTAEKAFDKVLTFKSADWIACAAFRSGLLYYNFAEELFQVPIPFGLTPEQEDEYRAILEEMGAPIQEKALILLKAAIDVAHLKGVYNQCSKEAGAYAMKVNPEAFPIANEDQVKPNHTNDTLLSANFIRTLRRGNTAVDMLKKTTKDTDK
;
A
#
# COMPACT_ATOMS: atom_id res chain seq x y z
N MET A 1 72.51 -18.71 -91.14
CA MET A 1 72.98 -18.85 -89.74
C MET A 1 72.79 -17.56 -88.93
N ARG A 2 73.64 -16.52 -88.98
CA ARG A 2 73.54 -15.32 -88.08
C ARG A 2 72.19 -14.57 -88.01
N LYS A 3 71.27 -14.73 -88.96
CA LYS A 3 69.91 -14.12 -88.91
C LYS A 3 68.86 -14.94 -88.14
N ILE A 4 69.13 -16.19 -87.78
CA ILE A 4 68.17 -17.08 -87.09
C ILE A 4 68.27 -16.90 -85.57
N VAL A 5 69.49 -16.83 -85.03
CA VAL A 5 69.76 -16.67 -83.58
C VAL A 5 69.15 -15.39 -83.00
N VAL A 6 69.14 -14.29 -83.76
CA VAL A 6 68.51 -13.02 -83.33
C VAL A 6 66.97 -13.14 -83.24
N PHE A 7 66.38 -14.07 -83.98
CA PHE A 7 64.93 -14.24 -84.07
C PHE A 7 64.34 -14.99 -82.86
N SER A 8 65.13 -15.85 -82.19
CA SER A 8 64.72 -16.44 -80.91
C SER A 8 64.84 -15.44 -79.76
N GLU A 9 65.98 -14.75 -79.61
CA GLU A 9 66.21 -13.81 -78.50
C GLU A 9 65.18 -12.67 -78.41
N GLU A 10 64.88 -11.96 -79.52
CA GLU A 10 63.89 -10.86 -79.47
C GLU A 10 62.48 -11.34 -79.09
N VAL A 11 62.10 -12.55 -79.51
CA VAL A 11 60.79 -13.15 -79.21
C VAL A 11 60.75 -13.62 -77.75
N LEU A 12 61.78 -14.31 -77.27
CA LEU A 12 61.95 -14.72 -75.87
C LEU A 12 61.91 -13.52 -74.91
N LEU A 13 62.61 -12.43 -75.22
CA LEU A 13 62.62 -11.23 -74.37
C LEU A 13 61.22 -10.59 -74.26
N MET A 14 60.50 -10.49 -75.39
CA MET A 14 59.12 -10.00 -75.40
C MET A 14 58.17 -10.91 -74.62
N MET A 15 58.33 -12.22 -74.76
CA MET A 15 57.51 -13.24 -74.11
C MET A 15 57.68 -13.21 -72.59
N ARG A 16 58.92 -13.09 -72.09
CA ARG A 16 59.20 -12.87 -70.66
C ARG A 16 58.60 -11.56 -70.14
N TRP A 17 58.61 -10.49 -70.94
CA TRP A 17 57.98 -9.20 -70.57
C TRP A 17 56.45 -9.30 -70.39
N LEU A 18 55.79 -10.08 -71.24
CA LEU A 18 54.35 -10.36 -71.15
C LEU A 18 53.97 -11.10 -69.85
N PHE A 19 54.86 -11.99 -69.39
CA PHE A 19 54.65 -12.80 -68.18
C PHE A 19 54.59 -11.95 -66.90
N VAL A 20 55.45 -10.91 -66.80
CA VAL A 20 55.52 -9.99 -65.64
C VAL A 20 54.21 -9.21 -65.44
N VAL A 21 53.47 -8.93 -66.52
CA VAL A 21 52.22 -8.13 -66.49
C VAL A 21 51.03 -8.90 -65.85
N LEU A 22 51.12 -10.23 -65.70
CA LEU A 22 50.04 -11.12 -65.24
C LEU A 22 50.26 -11.65 -63.80
N GLY A 23 51.03 -10.93 -62.97
CA GLY A 23 51.62 -11.47 -61.73
C GLY A 23 50.97 -11.20 -60.35
N CYS A 24 50.39 -10.03 -60.05
CA CYS A 24 50.33 -9.52 -58.66
C CYS A 24 48.97 -8.95 -58.14
N SER A 25 48.42 -9.45 -57.01
CA SER A 25 47.44 -8.78 -56.08
C SER A 25 47.28 -9.51 -54.70
N ALA A 26 46.69 -8.90 -53.64
CA ALA A 26 46.75 -9.38 -52.22
C ALA A 26 45.46 -9.25 -51.31
N MET A 27 45.57 -9.47 -49.96
CA MET A 27 44.50 -9.69 -48.92
C MET A 27 44.11 -8.48 -47.98
N LEU A 28 43.05 -8.56 -47.08
CA LEU A 28 42.84 -7.84 -45.74
C LEU A 28 41.41 -7.96 -45.03
N ALA A 29 41.21 -7.57 -43.72
CA ALA A 29 39.92 -7.63 -42.90
C ALA A 29 39.79 -6.76 -41.56
N ILE A 30 38.58 -6.45 -40.94
CA ILE A 30 38.31 -5.51 -39.74
C ILE A 30 36.91 -5.69 -38.92
N PRO A 31 36.72 -5.29 -37.58
CA PRO A 31 35.43 -5.27 -36.74
C PRO A 31 35.01 -3.96 -35.86
N VAL A 32 33.82 -3.86 -35.14
CA VAL A 32 33.16 -2.62 -34.46
C VAL A 32 32.12 -2.82 -33.22
N SER A 33 31.57 -1.78 -32.47
CA SER A 33 30.62 -1.73 -31.23
C SER A 33 29.43 -0.62 -31.20
N ALA A 34 28.61 -0.05 -30.22
CA ALA A 34 28.26 -0.01 -28.71
C ALA A 34 26.88 0.77 -28.27
N LEU A 35 26.58 1.14 -26.96
CA LEU A 35 25.72 2.27 -26.28
C LEU A 35 24.22 2.25 -25.65
N ALA A 36 23.91 2.97 -24.48
CA ALA A 36 22.63 3.75 -24.01
C ALA A 36 22.24 3.93 -22.43
N GLN A 37 21.32 4.87 -21.95
CA GLN A 37 20.96 5.28 -20.48
C GLN A 37 19.53 5.93 -20.07
N THR A 38 19.16 6.13 -18.72
CA THR A 38 18.42 7.28 -17.95
C THR A 38 17.37 7.02 -16.75
N THR A 39 17.07 8.00 -15.80
CA THR A 39 16.66 7.80 -14.30
C THR A 39 15.40 8.45 -13.49
N PRO A 40 15.40 9.40 -12.45
CA PRO A 40 14.72 9.27 -11.06
C PRO A 40 13.85 10.46 -10.35
N LYS A 41 13.28 10.32 -9.09
CA LYS A 41 12.58 11.33 -8.10
C LYS A 41 11.93 10.67 -6.78
N ARG A 42 11.34 11.22 -5.63
CA ARG A 42 11.24 12.50 -4.74
C ARG A 42 10.28 12.38 -3.44
N MET A 43 10.39 13.17 -2.31
CA MET A 43 9.36 13.81 -1.34
C MET A 43 9.40 13.71 0.28
N GLU A 44 8.82 14.68 1.10
CA GLU A 44 9.17 15.21 2.52
C GLU A 44 8.09 15.18 3.75
N THR A 45 8.07 15.73 5.04
CA THR A 45 8.92 16.58 6.03
C THR A 45 8.81 16.46 7.67
N PRO A 46 8.04 17.18 8.58
CA PRO A 46 8.51 17.81 9.93
C PRO A 46 7.71 17.76 11.35
N GLY A 47 8.15 18.39 12.52
CA GLY A 47 7.44 18.56 13.90
C GLY A 47 8.10 19.38 15.15
N LYS A 48 7.42 19.81 16.28
CA LYS A 48 7.85 20.85 17.38
C LYS A 48 7.17 20.87 18.87
N LYS A 49 7.72 21.51 19.99
CA LYS A 49 7.53 21.45 21.56
C LYS A 49 6.56 22.43 22.42
N ARG A 50 6.18 22.15 23.75
CA ARG A 50 5.80 23.05 24.99
C ARG A 50 5.01 22.42 26.27
N ALA A 51 4.73 23.15 27.41
CA ALA A 51 4.16 22.79 28.82
C ALA A 51 3.17 23.88 29.49
N SER A 52 2.67 24.07 30.78
CA SER A 52 2.78 23.63 32.25
C SER A 52 1.54 24.05 33.22
N ARG A 53 1.52 23.98 34.63
CA ARG A 53 0.36 24.33 35.61
C ARG A 53 0.63 24.47 37.19
N ASP A 54 -0.30 24.99 38.06
CA ASP A 54 -0.16 25.32 39.56
C ASP A 54 -1.42 25.22 40.58
N LYS A 55 -1.35 25.66 41.89
CA LYS A 55 -2.14 25.27 43.17
C LYS A 55 -3.06 26.33 43.95
N GLU A 56 -3.56 26.05 45.20
CA GLU A 56 -4.59 26.75 46.06
C GLU A 56 -4.40 26.59 47.64
N THR A 57 -5.13 27.30 48.56
CA THR A 57 -5.00 27.40 50.07
C THR A 57 -6.32 27.87 50.80
N SER A 58 -6.61 27.95 52.14
CA SER A 58 -6.18 27.42 53.49
C SER A 58 -7.22 27.81 54.64
N GLY A 59 -7.01 27.59 55.99
CA GLY A 59 -8.01 27.93 57.08
C GLY A 59 -7.59 27.78 58.59
N LYS A 60 -8.45 28.18 59.57
CA LYS A 60 -8.20 28.24 61.06
C LYS A 60 -8.47 26.92 61.86
N LEU A 61 -7.84 26.77 63.04
CA LEU A 61 -7.96 25.62 63.99
C LEU A 61 -8.62 26.00 65.35
N LYS A 62 -9.12 25.00 66.11
CA LYS A 62 -9.71 25.13 67.47
C LYS A 62 -9.28 23.99 68.42
N SER A 63 -9.40 24.22 69.74
CA SER A 63 -9.11 23.23 70.80
C SER A 63 -10.08 22.03 70.79
N GLY A 64 -9.57 20.82 71.02
CA GLY A 64 -10.34 19.59 70.86
C GLY A 64 -11.33 19.26 71.99
N GLY A 65 -12.63 19.31 71.67
CA GLY A 65 -13.62 18.27 72.04
C GLY A 65 -14.09 18.11 73.49
N PHE A 66 -13.59 18.87 74.46
CA PHE A 66 -14.17 18.88 75.81
C PHE A 66 -15.19 20.02 75.96
N ASP A 67 -16.45 19.68 76.19
CA ASP A 67 -17.54 20.61 76.49
C ASP A 67 -18.13 20.29 77.87
N LEU A 68 -18.24 21.31 78.72
CA LEU A 68 -18.82 21.21 80.05
C LEU A 68 -20.31 20.83 80.01
N LYS A 69 -21.06 21.24 78.96
CA LYS A 69 -22.46 20.84 78.76
C LYS A 69 -22.61 19.32 78.62
N ASN A 70 -21.69 18.65 77.92
CA ASN A 70 -21.77 17.19 77.74
C ASN A 70 -21.45 16.43 79.04
N PHE A 71 -20.58 16.97 79.90
CA PHE A 71 -20.34 16.40 81.23
C PHE A 71 -21.61 16.47 82.11
N GLU A 72 -22.32 17.61 82.13
CA GLU A 72 -23.61 17.74 82.84
C GLU A 72 -24.67 16.73 82.35
N GLN A 73 -24.64 16.33 81.06
CA GLN A 73 -25.62 15.40 80.49
C GLN A 73 -25.39 13.93 80.88
N THR A 74 -24.14 13.52 81.14
CA THR A 74 -23.80 12.11 81.44
C THR A 74 -24.29 11.59 82.81
N MET A 75 -24.86 12.47 83.64
CA MET A 75 -25.34 12.16 85.00
C MET A 75 -26.77 11.59 85.08
N PHE A 76 -27.40 11.22 83.95
CA PHE A 76 -28.81 10.79 83.90
C PHE A 76 -29.01 9.36 83.37
N ASN A 77 -29.27 8.42 84.29
CA ASN A 77 -29.60 7.03 83.99
C ASN A 77 -31.09 6.82 83.61
N SER A 78 -31.48 5.59 83.29
CA SER A 78 -32.84 5.23 82.86
C SER A 78 -33.91 5.40 83.95
N GLU A 79 -33.61 5.06 85.20
CA GLU A 79 -34.54 5.22 86.33
C GLU A 79 -34.81 6.71 86.62
N GLN A 80 -33.75 7.54 86.58
CA GLN A 80 -33.85 8.98 86.74
C GLN A 80 -34.71 9.63 85.66
N LYS A 81 -34.80 9.09 84.44
CA LYS A 81 -35.71 9.62 83.40
C LYS A 81 -37.19 9.48 83.77
N ALA A 82 -37.59 8.36 84.39
CA ALA A 82 -38.96 8.17 84.88
C ALA A 82 -39.28 9.10 86.07
N VAL A 83 -38.32 9.26 86.99
CA VAL A 83 -38.42 10.22 88.11
C VAL A 83 -38.51 11.66 87.59
N LEU A 84 -37.71 12.03 86.58
CA LEU A 84 -37.73 13.35 85.95
C LEU A 84 -39.06 13.67 85.27
N GLU A 85 -39.70 12.73 84.57
CA GLU A 85 -41.00 12.98 83.94
C GLU A 85 -42.12 13.22 84.98
N LYS A 86 -42.07 12.49 86.12
CA LYS A 86 -42.94 12.74 87.28
C LYS A 86 -42.67 14.11 87.91
N ILE A 87 -41.40 14.47 88.11
CA ILE A 87 -40.99 15.80 88.60
C ILE A 87 -41.43 16.90 87.63
N PHE A 88 -41.27 16.72 86.32
CA PHE A 88 -41.67 17.68 85.29
C PHE A 88 -43.18 17.98 85.30
N GLY A 89 -44.01 16.95 85.51
CA GLY A 89 -45.45 17.13 85.77
C GLY A 89 -45.71 18.00 87.01
N GLN A 90 -45.04 17.69 88.11
CA GLN A 90 -45.13 18.48 89.36
C GLN A 90 -44.65 19.93 89.17
N ARG A 91 -43.51 20.17 88.50
CA ARG A 91 -42.98 21.51 88.19
C ARG A 91 -43.97 22.33 87.36
N LYS A 92 -44.61 21.74 86.34
CA LYS A 92 -45.68 22.41 85.58
C LYS A 92 -46.88 22.79 86.46
N THR A 93 -47.30 21.92 87.38
CA THR A 93 -48.35 22.25 88.35
C THR A 93 -47.89 23.34 89.35
N ILE A 94 -46.62 23.38 89.74
CA ILE A 94 -46.05 24.44 90.59
C ILE A 94 -46.07 25.78 89.84
N ILE A 95 -45.59 25.83 88.59
CA ILE A 95 -45.64 27.03 87.73
C ILE A 95 -47.09 27.54 87.63
N GLN A 96 -48.06 26.69 87.29
CA GLN A 96 -49.47 27.08 87.21
C GLN A 96 -50.01 27.63 88.54
N LYS A 97 -49.63 27.04 89.68
CA LYS A 97 -50.01 27.52 91.02
C LYS A 97 -49.38 28.87 91.36
N LEU A 98 -48.10 29.08 91.02
CA LEU A 98 -47.39 30.34 91.26
C LEU A 98 -47.87 31.46 90.34
N GLU A 99 -48.13 31.17 89.05
CA GLU A 99 -48.69 32.15 88.11
C GLU A 99 -50.15 32.49 88.44
N THR A 100 -50.95 31.52 88.88
CA THR A 100 -52.31 31.79 89.40
C THR A 100 -52.27 32.57 90.73
N LEU A 101 -51.32 32.28 91.62
CA LEU A 101 -51.11 33.06 92.85
C LEU A 101 -50.82 34.53 92.53
N LEU A 102 -49.92 34.81 91.59
CA LEU A 102 -49.60 36.18 91.17
C LEU A 102 -50.74 36.87 90.41
N ARG A 103 -51.52 36.12 89.62
CA ARG A 103 -52.71 36.64 88.91
C ARG A 103 -53.83 37.02 89.87
N ASN A 104 -54.12 36.15 90.85
CA ASN A 104 -55.22 36.33 91.80
C ASN A 104 -54.83 37.22 93.00
N ARG A 105 -53.52 37.42 93.25
CA ARG A 105 -52.99 38.34 94.25
C ARG A 105 -51.84 39.19 93.66
N PRO A 106 -52.15 40.22 92.82
CA PRO A 106 -51.13 41.07 92.21
C PRO A 106 -50.21 41.81 93.19
N LEU A 107 -50.70 42.02 94.43
CA LEU A 107 -50.01 42.65 95.56
C LEU A 107 -49.38 41.65 96.54
N TYR A 108 -49.19 40.38 96.16
CA TYR A 108 -48.61 39.35 97.05
C TYR A 108 -47.20 39.77 97.53
N PRO A 109 -46.94 39.93 98.86
CA PRO A 109 -45.73 40.60 99.34
C PRO A 109 -44.40 39.95 98.92
N ARG A 110 -44.34 38.61 98.82
CA ARG A 110 -43.11 37.89 98.42
C ARG A 110 -42.99 37.75 96.89
N LYS A 111 -43.37 38.79 96.14
CA LYS A 111 -43.39 38.81 94.66
C LYS A 111 -42.01 38.56 94.03
N ALA A 112 -40.95 39.13 94.61
CA ALA A 112 -39.56 38.89 94.20
C ALA A 112 -39.18 37.39 94.26
N GLU A 113 -39.45 36.76 95.41
CA GLU A 113 -39.21 35.33 95.64
C GLU A 113 -40.03 34.45 94.68
N VAL A 114 -41.29 34.80 94.42
CA VAL A 114 -42.14 34.03 93.49
C VAL A 114 -41.71 34.21 92.04
N TYR A 115 -41.29 35.42 91.62
CA TYR A 115 -40.67 35.60 90.31
C TYR A 115 -39.34 34.85 90.19
N PHE A 116 -38.48 34.88 91.22
CA PHE A 116 -37.22 34.14 91.18
C PHE A 116 -37.45 32.63 91.08
N ARG A 117 -38.36 32.07 91.90
CA ARG A 117 -38.77 30.66 91.81
C ARG A 117 -39.45 30.30 90.49
N LEU A 118 -40.25 31.20 89.91
CA LEU A 118 -40.77 31.01 88.55
C LEU A 118 -39.64 30.97 87.52
N GLY A 119 -38.58 31.77 87.71
CA GLY A 119 -37.34 31.66 86.95
C GLY A 119 -36.68 30.28 87.10
N GLU A 120 -36.43 29.82 88.33
CA GLU A 120 -35.85 28.50 88.64
C GLU A 120 -36.69 27.34 88.05
N GLU A 121 -38.02 27.38 88.22
CA GLU A 121 -38.92 26.34 87.73
C GLU A 121 -39.04 26.34 86.20
N HIS A 122 -39.19 27.51 85.55
CA HIS A 122 -39.16 27.60 84.09
C HIS A 122 -37.79 27.21 83.51
N TRP A 123 -36.69 27.46 84.23
CA TRP A 123 -35.34 27.04 83.82
C TRP A 123 -35.19 25.53 83.83
N GLU A 124 -35.62 24.85 84.89
CA GLU A 124 -35.57 23.40 85.00
C GLU A 124 -36.56 22.71 84.04
N VAL A 125 -37.73 23.32 83.82
CA VAL A 125 -38.70 22.91 82.80
C VAL A 125 -38.16 23.08 81.36
N ALA A 126 -37.35 24.12 81.10
CA ALA A 126 -36.63 24.29 79.84
C ALA A 126 -35.48 23.28 79.70
N LYS A 127 -34.69 23.06 80.76
CA LYS A 127 -33.59 22.07 80.78
C LYS A 127 -34.11 20.65 80.51
N TYR A 128 -35.21 20.24 81.15
CA TYR A 128 -35.85 18.95 80.86
C TYR A 128 -36.40 18.87 79.43
N GLN A 129 -37.08 19.91 78.93
CA GLN A 129 -37.58 19.91 77.54
C GLN A 129 -36.46 19.83 76.51
N PHE A 130 -35.36 20.55 76.73
CA PHE A 130 -34.16 20.46 75.91
C PHE A 130 -33.57 19.04 75.96
N LEU A 131 -33.38 18.43 77.13
CA LEU A 131 -32.88 17.05 77.25
C LEU A 131 -33.81 16.02 76.57
N LYS A 132 -35.13 16.20 76.64
CA LYS A 132 -36.11 15.36 75.94
C LYS A 132 -36.05 15.57 74.42
N ALA A 133 -35.79 16.80 73.98
CA ALA A 133 -35.59 17.13 72.57
C ALA A 133 -34.24 16.64 72.03
N VAL A 134 -33.17 16.64 72.83
CA VAL A 134 -31.85 16.06 72.49
C VAL A 134 -31.97 14.55 72.32
N GLY A 135 -32.55 13.84 73.30
CA GLY A 135 -32.77 12.39 73.17
C GLY A 135 -33.69 11.99 72.01
N LYS A 136 -34.55 12.90 71.55
CA LYS A 136 -35.31 12.74 70.30
C LYS A 136 -34.44 13.02 69.07
N PHE A 137 -33.68 14.11 69.07
CA PHE A 137 -32.75 14.50 68.00
C PHE A 137 -31.68 13.44 67.77
N ASP A 138 -31.12 12.82 68.81
CA ASP A 138 -30.12 11.75 68.68
C ASP A 138 -30.72 10.51 67.98
N ALA A 139 -31.98 10.19 68.26
CA ALA A 139 -32.71 9.12 67.58
C ALA A 139 -33.04 9.48 66.11
N GLU A 140 -33.48 10.72 65.84
CA GLU A 140 -33.72 11.23 64.48
C GLU A 140 -32.41 11.38 63.68
N LEU A 141 -31.28 11.70 64.33
CA LEU A 141 -29.96 11.79 63.72
C LEU A 141 -29.40 10.41 63.43
N THR A 142 -29.55 9.46 64.35
CA THR A 142 -29.24 8.05 64.13
C THR A 142 -30.08 7.48 62.98
N ALA A 143 -31.36 7.87 62.87
CA ALA A 143 -32.20 7.52 61.73
C ALA A 143 -31.71 8.17 60.42
N PHE A 144 -31.28 9.44 60.46
CA PHE A 144 -30.72 10.13 59.29
C PHE A 144 -29.40 9.51 58.82
N ASP A 145 -28.47 9.25 59.73
CA ASP A 145 -27.16 8.66 59.43
C ASP A 145 -27.29 7.19 58.98
N ASN A 146 -28.31 6.46 59.45
CA ASN A 146 -28.70 5.14 58.95
C ASN A 146 -29.57 5.20 57.67
N GLY A 147 -29.83 6.38 57.10
CA GLY A 147 -30.56 6.57 55.85
C GLY A 147 -32.08 6.37 55.90
N THR A 148 -32.68 6.22 57.08
CA THR A 148 -34.14 6.08 57.25
C THR A 148 -34.85 7.44 57.45
N LEU A 149 -34.12 8.50 57.80
CA LEU A 149 -34.57 9.89 57.70
C LEU A 149 -33.88 10.58 56.50
N THR A 150 -34.64 11.32 55.68
CA THR A 150 -34.10 12.02 54.50
C THR A 150 -33.76 13.49 54.73
N ILE A 151 -34.30 14.09 55.79
CA ILE A 151 -34.02 15.46 56.22
C ILE A 151 -33.18 15.38 57.47
N LYS A 152 -32.02 16.04 57.51
CA LYS A 152 -31.20 16.10 58.72
C LYS A 152 -31.98 16.85 59.80
N PRO A 153 -32.23 16.25 60.99
CA PRO A 153 -32.92 16.95 62.06
C PRO A 153 -32.11 18.17 62.50
N GLN A 154 -32.81 19.21 62.95
CA GLN A 154 -32.16 20.38 63.53
C GLN A 154 -31.81 20.08 64.99
N HIS A 155 -30.59 20.42 65.41
CA HIS A 155 -30.22 20.31 66.82
C HIS A 155 -31.18 21.19 67.64
N PRO A 156 -31.79 20.66 68.72
CA PRO A 156 -32.70 21.44 69.54
C PRO A 156 -31.97 22.62 70.17
N ILE A 157 -32.71 23.68 70.45
CA ILE A 157 -32.20 24.92 71.04
C ILE A 157 -32.71 25.02 72.48
N GLN A 158 -31.83 25.41 73.40
CA GLN A 158 -32.16 25.57 74.80
C GLN A 158 -32.83 26.93 75.07
N ASP A 159 -34.16 26.95 75.02
CA ASP A 159 -34.95 28.16 75.24
C ASP A 159 -35.19 28.45 76.74
N TYR A 160 -34.38 29.34 77.31
CA TYR A 160 -34.60 29.87 78.66
C TYR A 160 -35.48 31.12 78.69
N SER A 161 -36.09 31.57 77.59
CA SER A 161 -36.74 32.89 77.48
C SER A 161 -37.75 33.18 78.61
N SER A 162 -38.56 32.20 79.00
CA SER A 162 -39.50 32.30 80.12
C SER A 162 -38.77 32.60 81.45
N ALA A 163 -37.72 31.83 81.75
CA ALA A 163 -36.90 32.01 82.95
C ALA A 163 -36.17 33.35 82.96
N LEU A 164 -35.54 33.74 81.84
CA LEU A 164 -34.89 35.04 81.70
C LEU A 164 -35.90 36.20 81.85
N SER A 165 -37.15 36.04 81.39
CA SER A 165 -38.21 37.04 81.61
C SER A 165 -38.53 37.23 83.09
N TYR A 166 -38.43 36.17 83.90
CA TYR A 166 -38.68 36.22 85.34
C TYR A 166 -37.47 36.76 86.11
N TYR A 167 -36.24 36.34 85.78
CA TYR A 167 -35.02 36.93 86.37
C TYR A 167 -34.90 38.43 86.06
N ARG A 168 -35.24 38.87 84.84
CA ARG A 168 -35.30 40.31 84.51
C ARG A 168 -36.34 41.06 85.35
N LYS A 169 -37.54 40.49 85.60
CA LYS A 169 -38.54 41.09 86.52
C LYS A 169 -37.99 41.23 87.94
N VAL A 170 -37.20 40.26 88.44
CA VAL A 170 -36.55 40.38 89.75
C VAL A 170 -35.56 41.55 89.76
N ILE A 171 -34.61 41.62 88.82
CA ILE A 171 -33.61 42.70 88.78
C ILE A 171 -34.26 44.08 88.57
N GLN A 172 -35.32 44.17 87.75
CA GLN A 172 -35.98 45.44 87.42
C GLN A 172 -36.92 45.97 88.52
N GLN A 173 -37.58 45.09 89.28
CA GLN A 173 -38.61 45.48 90.27
C GLN A 173 -38.15 45.30 91.72
N PHE A 174 -37.08 44.53 91.96
CA PHE A 174 -36.58 44.17 93.29
C PHE A 174 -35.03 44.11 93.29
N PRO A 175 -34.33 45.22 92.98
CA PRO A 175 -32.86 45.23 92.86
C PRO A 175 -32.15 44.80 94.16
N ASP A 176 -32.72 45.11 95.32
CA ASP A 176 -32.18 44.79 96.65
C ASP A 176 -32.55 43.36 97.13
N TYR A 177 -33.02 42.47 96.25
CA TYR A 177 -33.33 41.08 96.60
C TYR A 177 -32.07 40.34 97.09
N ALA A 178 -32.14 39.73 98.28
CA ALA A 178 -30.96 39.21 98.99
C ALA A 178 -30.12 38.13 98.26
N ARG A 179 -30.63 37.54 97.15
CA ARG A 179 -29.91 36.59 96.28
C ARG A 179 -29.56 37.20 94.91
N ILE A 180 -29.47 38.52 94.78
CA ILE A 180 -29.30 39.20 93.48
C ILE A 180 -28.03 38.77 92.73
N ASP A 181 -26.95 38.37 93.43
CA ASP A 181 -25.74 37.85 92.81
C ASP A 181 -25.99 36.50 92.11
N GLU A 182 -26.80 35.64 92.72
CA GLU A 182 -27.28 34.38 92.13
C GLU A 182 -28.26 34.63 90.98
N VAL A 183 -29.13 35.66 91.06
CA VAL A 183 -29.95 36.10 89.91
C VAL A 183 -29.06 36.59 88.76
N MET A 184 -28.02 37.39 89.03
CA MET A 184 -27.06 37.85 88.02
C MET A 184 -26.24 36.70 87.45
N TYR A 185 -25.91 35.67 88.24
CA TYR A 185 -25.26 34.46 87.75
C TYR A 185 -26.17 33.67 86.78
N TYR A 186 -27.41 33.38 87.16
CA TYR A 186 -28.32 32.61 86.29
C TYR A 186 -28.80 33.39 85.06
N LEU A 187 -29.07 34.70 85.18
CA LEU A 187 -29.34 35.56 84.03
C LEU A 187 -28.09 35.69 83.14
N GLY A 188 -26.92 35.90 83.74
CA GLY A 188 -25.63 35.99 83.04
C GLY A 188 -25.33 34.74 82.23
N ARG A 189 -25.43 33.57 82.88
CA ARG A 189 -25.26 32.25 82.27
C ARG A 189 -26.28 31.99 81.17
N GLY A 190 -27.57 32.16 81.47
CA GLY A 190 -28.64 31.86 80.52
C GLY A 190 -28.63 32.76 79.30
N ALA A 191 -28.42 34.07 79.48
CA ALA A 191 -28.30 35.01 78.36
C ALA A 191 -27.01 34.78 77.54
N LEU A 192 -25.89 34.43 78.17
CA LEU A 192 -24.66 34.11 77.45
C LEU A 192 -24.78 32.79 76.65
N GLU A 193 -25.37 31.75 77.25
CA GLU A 193 -25.59 30.45 76.59
C GLU A 193 -26.63 30.57 75.47
N GLN A 194 -27.86 30.97 75.79
CA GLN A 194 -28.95 31.12 74.81
C GLN A 194 -28.60 32.15 73.73
N GLY A 195 -27.87 33.21 74.08
CA GLY A 195 -27.37 34.20 73.13
C GLY A 195 -26.33 33.63 72.16
N LYS A 196 -25.37 32.82 72.64
CA LYS A 196 -24.43 32.10 71.75
C LYS A 196 -25.18 31.13 70.83
N GLU A 197 -26.15 30.41 71.37
CA GLU A 197 -26.93 29.38 70.67
C GLU A 197 -27.83 29.99 69.57
N ASN A 198 -28.61 31.02 69.91
CA ASN A 198 -29.48 31.77 69.00
C ASN A 198 -28.74 32.76 68.09
N LYS A 199 -27.42 32.96 68.31
CA LYS A 199 -26.59 34.00 67.67
C LYS A 199 -27.03 35.44 67.96
N ASP A 200 -27.81 35.63 69.03
CA ASP A 200 -28.27 36.94 69.50
C ASP A 200 -27.14 37.68 70.21
N ARG A 201 -26.57 38.67 69.51
CA ARG A 201 -25.48 39.52 70.01
C ARG A 201 -25.90 40.42 71.18
N ALA A 202 -27.17 40.81 71.28
CA ALA A 202 -27.66 41.62 72.38
C ALA A 202 -27.77 40.76 73.66
N LEU A 203 -28.29 39.54 73.53
CA LEU A 203 -28.41 38.57 74.62
C LEU A 203 -27.02 38.10 75.11
N VAL A 204 -26.06 37.85 74.20
CA VAL A 204 -24.65 37.62 74.56
C VAL A 204 -24.07 38.81 75.34
N LYS A 205 -24.31 40.05 74.89
CA LYS A 205 -23.81 41.26 75.57
C LYS A 205 -24.43 41.42 76.96
N GLU A 206 -25.73 41.14 77.11
CA GLU A 206 -26.41 41.12 78.41
C GLU A 206 -25.74 40.10 79.35
N GLY A 207 -25.52 38.87 78.88
CA GLY A 207 -24.86 37.81 79.65
C GLY A 207 -23.45 38.17 80.12
N VAL A 208 -22.59 38.66 79.21
CA VAL A 208 -21.25 39.16 79.55
C VAL A 208 -21.30 40.32 80.54
N THR A 209 -22.25 41.25 80.37
CA THR A 209 -22.39 42.42 81.26
C THR A 209 -22.74 42.00 82.69
N TYR A 210 -23.63 41.02 82.87
CA TYR A 210 -23.96 40.53 84.22
C TYR A 210 -22.82 39.72 84.85
N PHE A 211 -22.07 38.91 84.09
CA PHE A 211 -20.85 38.28 84.62
C PHE A 211 -19.77 39.30 85.01
N GLN A 212 -19.59 40.37 84.22
CA GLN A 212 -18.66 41.46 84.55
C GLN A 212 -19.08 42.19 85.84
N LYS A 213 -20.36 42.54 85.98
CA LYS A 213 -20.91 43.12 87.22
C LYS A 213 -20.75 42.18 88.41
N LEU A 214 -20.95 40.87 88.22
CA LEU A 214 -20.80 39.86 89.28
C LEU A 214 -19.36 39.81 89.81
N VAL A 215 -18.35 39.74 88.93
CA VAL A 215 -16.93 39.70 89.36
C VAL A 215 -16.39 41.04 89.87
N GLN A 216 -17.03 42.17 89.54
CA GLN A 216 -16.67 43.50 90.04
C GLN A 216 -17.33 43.81 91.39
N ASN A 217 -18.64 43.60 91.50
CA ASN A 217 -19.43 44.10 92.63
C ASN A 217 -19.61 43.07 93.75
N TYR A 218 -19.50 41.77 93.45
CA TYR A 218 -19.69 40.69 94.42
C TYR A 218 -18.49 39.72 94.47
N PRO A 219 -17.23 40.20 94.63
CA PRO A 219 -16.01 39.39 94.54
C PRO A 219 -15.86 38.30 95.63
N ARG A 220 -16.80 38.22 96.58
CA ARG A 220 -16.92 37.13 97.58
C ARG A 220 -17.98 36.07 97.23
N SER A 221 -18.70 36.22 96.11
CA SER A 221 -19.71 35.25 95.68
C SER A 221 -19.07 33.90 95.37
N LYS A 222 -19.81 32.81 95.62
CA LYS A 222 -19.36 31.43 95.36
C LYS A 222 -19.10 31.14 93.87
N PHE A 223 -19.59 31.99 92.97
CA PHE A 223 -19.56 31.80 91.51
C PHE A 223 -18.39 32.49 90.78
N ILE A 224 -17.40 33.05 91.49
CA ILE A 224 -16.37 33.91 90.89
C ILE A 224 -15.41 33.14 89.96
N ALA A 225 -15.06 31.90 90.28
CA ALA A 225 -14.18 31.08 89.43
C ALA A 225 -14.90 30.68 88.12
N GLU A 226 -16.17 30.33 88.23
CA GLU A 226 -17.09 30.00 87.13
C GLU A 226 -17.34 31.22 86.24
N SER A 227 -17.45 32.41 86.83
CA SER A 227 -17.63 33.67 86.11
C SER A 227 -16.36 34.09 85.36
N HIS A 228 -15.18 33.96 85.98
CA HIS A 228 -13.91 34.13 85.27
C HIS A 228 -13.72 33.09 84.17
N LEU A 229 -14.19 31.86 84.35
CA LEU A 229 -14.14 30.83 83.31
C LEU A 229 -15.09 31.15 82.15
N ALA A 230 -16.33 31.56 82.42
CA ALA A 230 -17.30 31.96 81.40
C ALA A 230 -16.81 33.17 80.59
N LEU A 231 -16.19 34.16 81.25
CA LEU A 231 -15.54 35.29 80.59
C LEU A 231 -14.28 34.87 79.80
N GLY A 232 -13.43 34.00 80.35
CA GLY A 232 -12.24 33.47 79.68
C GLY A 232 -12.58 32.68 78.40
N GLU A 233 -13.60 31.83 78.46
CA GLU A 233 -14.11 31.08 77.29
C GLU A 233 -14.83 32.01 76.30
N HIS A 234 -15.57 33.02 76.75
CA HIS A 234 -16.13 34.03 75.85
C HIS A 234 -15.02 34.78 75.09
N PHE A 235 -13.99 35.28 75.79
CA PHE A 235 -12.88 35.97 75.14
C PHE A 235 -12.02 35.05 74.27
N PHE A 236 -11.93 33.76 74.59
CA PHE A 236 -11.27 32.76 73.73
C PHE A 236 -12.08 32.50 72.45
N ASP A 237 -13.41 32.37 72.56
CA ASP A 237 -14.32 32.24 71.41
C ASP A 237 -14.32 33.48 70.50
N THR A 238 -14.14 34.68 71.07
CA THR A 238 -14.09 35.97 70.33
C THR A 238 -12.68 36.40 69.92
N ASP A 239 -11.72 35.47 69.84
CA ASP A 239 -10.33 35.70 69.41
C ASP A 239 -9.57 36.79 70.23
N SER A 240 -10.10 37.09 71.41
CA SER A 240 -9.66 38.17 72.30
C SER A 240 -8.58 37.64 73.26
N LEU A 241 -7.54 37.02 72.68
CA LEU A 241 -6.61 36.11 73.36
C LEU A 241 -5.93 36.70 74.59
N TYR A 242 -5.63 38.00 74.62
CA TYR A 242 -5.09 38.67 75.80
C TYR A 242 -6.06 38.63 76.99
N TYR A 243 -7.34 38.97 76.77
CA TYR A 243 -8.36 38.93 77.82
C TYR A 243 -8.69 37.48 78.24
N ALA A 244 -8.64 36.53 77.30
CA ALA A 244 -8.74 35.10 77.62
C ALA A 244 -7.58 34.67 78.54
N LYS A 245 -6.33 34.99 78.15
CA LYS A 245 -5.11 34.76 78.94
C LYS A 245 -5.27 35.27 80.38
N THR A 246 -5.60 36.55 80.55
CA THR A 246 -5.75 37.17 81.87
C THR A 246 -6.81 36.50 82.75
N ASN A 247 -7.91 36.01 82.18
CA ASN A 247 -8.93 35.30 82.96
C ASN A 247 -8.47 33.88 83.36
N TYR A 248 -7.79 33.14 82.48
CA TYR A 248 -7.19 31.86 82.85
C TYR A 248 -6.06 32.00 83.87
N GLU A 249 -5.19 33.00 83.73
CA GLU A 249 -4.13 33.30 84.71
C GLU A 249 -4.71 33.68 86.08
N LYS A 250 -5.84 34.40 86.16
CA LYS A 250 -6.55 34.63 87.43
C LYS A 250 -7.02 33.34 88.10
N ILE A 251 -7.55 32.39 87.33
CA ILE A 251 -7.94 31.06 87.87
C ILE A 251 -6.71 30.30 88.37
N ILE A 252 -5.64 30.26 87.57
CA ILE A 252 -4.40 29.54 87.88
C ILE A 252 -3.71 30.11 89.13
N ASN A 253 -3.60 31.44 89.22
CA ASN A 253 -2.82 32.07 90.29
C ASN A 253 -3.62 32.20 91.60
N ASN A 254 -4.91 32.56 91.53
CA ASN A 254 -5.69 32.91 92.72
C ASN A 254 -6.55 31.75 93.22
N PHE A 255 -6.86 30.75 92.38
CA PHE A 255 -7.75 29.64 92.72
C PHE A 255 -7.11 28.25 92.49
N PRO A 256 -5.89 27.96 93.00
CA PRO A 256 -5.18 26.71 92.75
C PRO A 256 -5.85 25.44 93.33
N LYS A 257 -6.89 25.59 94.15
CA LYS A 257 -7.75 24.50 94.65
C LYS A 257 -9.08 24.36 93.90
N SER A 258 -9.41 25.26 92.96
CA SER A 258 -10.65 25.18 92.19
C SER A 258 -10.61 23.98 91.21
N PRO A 259 -11.75 23.28 91.00
CA PRO A 259 -11.88 22.29 89.93
C PRO A 259 -11.46 22.83 88.55
N MET A 260 -11.57 24.14 88.33
CA MET A 260 -11.28 24.79 87.04
C MET A 260 -9.79 24.97 86.75
N TYR A 261 -8.89 24.76 87.73
CA TYR A 261 -7.44 24.99 87.57
C TYR A 261 -6.83 24.19 86.41
N ASN A 262 -7.08 22.87 86.34
CA ASN A 262 -6.50 22.01 85.31
C ASN A 262 -7.00 22.39 83.90
N TYR A 263 -8.26 22.81 83.80
CA TYR A 263 -8.86 23.26 82.54
C TYR A 263 -8.29 24.60 82.09
N ALA A 264 -8.16 25.57 83.00
CA ALA A 264 -7.52 26.86 82.73
C ALA A 264 -6.06 26.70 82.28
N LEU A 265 -5.28 25.80 82.90
CA LEU A 265 -3.90 25.54 82.50
C LEU A 265 -3.79 24.91 81.10
N TYR A 266 -4.69 23.98 80.75
CA TYR A 266 -4.75 23.40 79.41
C TYR A 266 -5.20 24.44 78.35
N LYS A 267 -6.19 25.27 78.67
CA LYS A 267 -6.64 26.39 77.81
C LYS A 267 -5.54 27.45 77.62
N LEU A 268 -4.73 27.73 78.64
CA LEU A 268 -3.58 28.64 78.51
C LEU A 268 -2.53 28.12 77.51
N GLY A 269 -2.31 26.81 77.42
CA GLY A 269 -1.49 26.20 76.36
C GLY A 269 -2.05 26.49 74.96
N TRP A 270 -3.37 26.37 74.78
CA TRP A 270 -4.06 26.72 73.54
C TRP A 270 -4.04 28.23 73.23
N VAL A 271 -4.02 29.10 74.25
CA VAL A 271 -3.79 30.54 74.07
C VAL A 271 -2.38 30.81 73.53
N TYR A 272 -1.34 30.18 74.08
CA TYR A 272 0.03 30.30 73.56
C TYR A 272 0.16 29.75 72.12
N PHE A 273 -0.53 28.66 71.79
CA PHE A 273 -0.57 28.12 70.42
C PHE A 273 -1.17 29.13 69.44
N ASN A 274 -2.31 29.72 69.79
CA ASN A 274 -2.99 30.72 68.95
C ASN A 274 -2.19 32.03 68.82
N LEU A 275 -1.38 32.38 69.82
CA LEU A 275 -0.40 33.49 69.77
C LEU A 275 0.88 33.14 68.97
N ARG A 276 0.99 31.92 68.43
CA ARG A 276 2.19 31.37 67.76
C ARG A 276 3.45 31.30 68.65
N GLU A 277 3.28 31.34 69.97
CA GLU A 277 4.36 31.14 70.93
C GLU A 277 4.66 29.63 71.11
N PHE A 278 5.03 28.95 70.02
CA PHE A 278 5.11 27.48 69.97
C PHE A 278 6.06 26.87 71.00
N ARG A 279 7.19 27.52 71.31
CA ARG A 279 8.13 27.03 72.34
C ARG A 279 7.49 27.04 73.75
N ARG A 280 6.83 28.14 74.12
CA ARG A 280 6.04 28.25 75.37
C ARG A 280 4.84 27.31 75.37
N THR A 281 4.28 27.01 74.20
CA THR A 281 3.21 26.02 74.03
C THR A 281 3.71 24.60 74.34
N VAL A 282 4.88 24.21 73.79
CA VAL A 282 5.54 22.94 74.13
C VAL A 282 5.78 22.86 75.63
N GLU A 283 6.37 23.89 76.25
CA GLU A 283 6.63 23.94 77.68
C GLU A 283 5.34 23.88 78.53
N THR A 284 4.28 24.56 78.12
CA THR A 284 2.99 24.57 78.83
C THR A 284 2.29 23.22 78.74
N PHE A 285 2.26 22.58 77.57
CA PHE A 285 1.69 21.23 77.45
C PHE A 285 2.57 20.17 78.11
N GLN A 286 3.90 20.28 78.07
CA GLN A 286 4.80 19.44 78.87
C GLN A 286 4.55 19.61 80.38
N ASN A 287 4.21 20.82 80.85
CA ASN A 287 3.82 21.09 82.23
C ASN A 287 2.46 20.45 82.60
N VAL A 288 1.47 20.48 81.69
CA VAL A 288 0.21 19.73 81.84
C VAL A 288 0.46 18.22 81.93
N VAL A 289 1.32 17.67 81.07
CA VAL A 289 1.72 16.25 81.10
C VAL A 289 2.44 15.90 82.41
N LYS A 290 3.31 16.77 82.91
CA LYS A 290 4.12 16.56 84.12
C LYS A 290 3.32 16.70 85.42
N LYS A 291 2.42 17.68 85.53
CA LYS A 291 1.68 17.96 86.77
C LYS A 291 0.54 16.98 87.06
N VAL A 292 -0.04 16.33 86.04
CA VAL A 292 -1.14 15.40 86.24
C VAL A 292 -0.61 14.00 86.59
N SER A 293 -0.38 13.77 87.88
CA SER A 293 -0.58 12.44 88.48
C SER A 293 -2.07 12.29 88.83
N ALA A 294 -2.64 11.10 88.59
CA ALA A 294 -4.08 10.90 88.69
C ALA A 294 -4.54 10.87 90.17
N ARG A 295 -5.19 11.96 90.62
CA ARG A 295 -6.05 11.96 91.81
C ARG A 295 -7.50 11.73 91.38
N ALA A 296 -8.22 10.89 92.13
CA ALA A 296 -9.63 10.61 91.84
C ALA A 296 -10.47 11.91 91.84
N GLY A 297 -11.38 12.01 90.88
CA GLY A 297 -12.28 13.17 90.73
C GLY A 297 -11.74 14.35 89.91
N GLN A 298 -10.49 14.34 89.43
CA GLN A 298 -9.99 15.38 88.50
C GLN A 298 -9.89 14.86 87.06
N VAL A 299 -10.39 15.68 86.11
CA VAL A 299 -10.22 15.43 84.67
C VAL A 299 -8.75 15.58 84.29
N SER A 300 -8.20 14.54 83.66
CA SER A 300 -6.84 14.54 83.12
C SER A 300 -6.83 15.09 81.68
N PHE A 301 -5.98 16.10 81.45
CA PHE A 301 -5.68 16.62 80.11
C PHE A 301 -4.35 16.07 79.54
N ARG A 302 -3.77 15.03 80.15
CA ARG A 302 -2.44 14.51 79.81
C ARG A 302 -2.36 13.97 78.38
N GLU A 303 -3.32 13.17 77.94
CA GLU A 303 -3.30 12.63 76.57
C GLU A 303 -3.67 13.68 75.53
N GLN A 304 -4.55 14.62 75.86
CA GLN A 304 -4.89 15.77 75.04
C GLN A 304 -3.63 16.61 74.78
N ALA A 305 -2.91 16.98 75.84
CA ALA A 305 -1.62 17.68 75.76
C ALA A 305 -0.54 16.87 75.00
N LEU A 306 -0.47 15.54 75.15
CA LEU A 306 0.45 14.71 74.35
C LEU A 306 0.09 14.66 72.86
N ASN A 307 -1.18 14.79 72.47
CA ASN A 307 -1.59 14.89 71.07
C ASN A 307 -1.42 16.32 70.52
N ASP A 308 -1.63 17.34 71.34
CA ASP A 308 -1.45 18.75 70.95
C ASP A 308 0.04 19.14 70.88
N LEU A 309 0.91 18.46 71.63
CA LEU A 309 2.37 18.51 71.43
C LEU A 309 2.78 18.03 70.03
N VAL A 310 2.16 16.99 69.48
CA VAL A 310 2.43 16.55 68.09
C VAL A 310 2.09 17.66 67.09
N LYS A 311 0.95 18.34 67.27
CA LYS A 311 0.58 19.51 66.45
C LYS A 311 1.58 20.65 66.61
N THR A 312 2.00 20.95 67.84
CA THR A 312 2.93 22.03 68.14
C THR A 312 4.31 21.79 67.52
N TRP A 313 4.79 20.54 67.51
CA TRP A 313 6.01 20.18 66.78
C TRP A 313 5.84 20.23 65.26
N ALA A 314 4.66 19.92 64.71
CA ALA A 314 4.42 20.03 63.26
C ALA A 314 4.58 21.48 62.74
N GLU A 315 4.22 22.49 63.55
CA GLU A 315 4.44 23.91 63.24
C GLU A 315 5.95 24.26 63.18
N MET A 316 6.80 23.55 63.93
CA MET A 316 8.26 23.77 64.03
C MET A 316 9.06 23.01 62.96
N ASP A 317 10.26 23.49 62.62
CA ASP A 317 11.15 22.91 61.59
C ASP A 317 12.15 21.90 62.18
N ASP A 318 12.53 20.87 61.41
CA ASP A 318 13.39 19.72 61.79
C ASP A 318 13.04 19.03 63.14
N SER A 319 11.83 19.28 63.64
CA SER A 319 11.39 19.05 65.02
C SER A 319 11.14 17.58 65.38
N TRP A 320 10.97 16.69 64.40
CA TRP A 320 10.64 15.28 64.65
C TRP A 320 11.71 14.55 65.45
N ARG A 321 12.96 15.01 65.39
CA ARG A 321 14.08 14.47 66.17
C ARG A 321 13.96 14.84 67.65
N GLU A 322 13.49 16.06 67.97
CA GLU A 322 13.11 16.46 69.34
C GLU A 322 11.89 15.66 69.82
N ALA A 323 10.82 15.59 69.01
CA ALA A 323 9.59 14.87 69.35
C ALA A 323 9.84 13.38 69.64
N LEU A 324 10.61 12.69 68.79
CA LEU A 324 11.00 11.29 68.97
C LEU A 324 11.84 11.08 70.23
N SER A 325 12.75 12.01 70.53
CA SER A 325 13.53 12.00 71.77
C SER A 325 12.63 12.16 73.00
N TYR A 326 11.75 13.17 72.99
CA TYR A 326 10.82 13.43 74.09
C TYR A 326 9.88 12.24 74.35
N PHE A 327 9.25 11.66 73.33
CA PHE A 327 8.33 10.54 73.55
C PHE A 327 9.02 9.30 74.14
N LYS A 328 10.32 9.07 73.86
CA LYS A 328 11.13 8.03 74.53
C LYS A 328 11.40 8.31 76.01
N THR A 329 11.29 9.55 76.47
CA THR A 329 11.31 9.89 77.92
C THR A 329 9.96 9.71 78.59
N VAL A 330 8.86 9.76 77.83
CA VAL A 330 7.47 9.67 78.36
C VAL A 330 6.98 8.23 78.45
N THR A 331 7.43 7.34 77.56
CA THR A 331 7.07 5.91 77.57
C THR A 331 8.18 5.03 76.98
N LYS A 332 8.21 3.76 77.39
CA LYS A 332 9.04 2.71 76.77
C LYS A 332 8.31 1.89 75.71
N ASP A 333 7.00 2.09 75.51
CA ASP A 333 6.24 1.42 74.46
C ASP A 333 6.54 2.04 73.09
N GLU A 334 7.37 1.37 72.29
CA GLU A 334 7.68 1.79 70.92
C GLU A 334 6.41 1.93 70.05
N LYS A 335 5.37 1.11 70.23
CA LYS A 335 4.13 1.20 69.44
C LYS A 335 3.39 2.51 69.74
N ALA A 336 3.33 2.93 71.00
CA ALA A 336 2.77 4.21 71.40
C ALA A 336 3.61 5.42 70.94
N ILE A 337 4.94 5.26 70.79
CA ILE A 337 5.83 6.28 70.22
C ILE A 337 5.58 6.39 68.71
N TYR A 338 5.73 5.30 67.96
CA TYR A 338 5.54 5.31 66.50
C TYR A 338 4.13 5.78 66.10
N LYS A 339 3.07 5.39 66.81
CA LYS A 339 1.70 5.92 66.58
C LYS A 339 1.56 7.45 66.78
N ARG A 340 2.48 8.12 67.49
CA ARG A 340 2.53 9.59 67.58
C ARG A 340 3.46 10.21 66.53
N MET A 341 4.54 9.52 66.16
CA MET A 341 5.41 9.93 65.06
C MET A 341 4.73 9.82 63.69
N GLU A 342 3.85 8.85 63.48
CA GLU A 342 3.01 8.75 62.27
C GLU A 342 2.09 9.97 62.13
N LYS A 343 1.40 10.36 63.22
CA LYS A 343 0.61 11.61 63.23
C LYS A 343 1.45 12.85 62.93
N LEU A 344 2.73 12.87 63.29
CA LEU A 344 3.64 13.96 62.95
C LEU A 344 3.96 13.98 61.45
N ALA A 345 4.18 12.81 60.84
CA ALA A 345 4.34 12.68 59.39
C ALA A 345 3.05 13.13 58.66
N ASP A 346 1.88 12.68 59.09
CA ASP A 346 0.58 13.09 58.53
C ASP A 346 0.40 14.62 58.58
N LEU A 347 0.76 15.24 59.70
CA LEU A 347 0.68 16.70 59.88
C LEU A 347 1.72 17.45 59.04
N TYR A 348 2.95 16.95 58.91
CA TYR A 348 3.93 17.53 57.99
C TYR A 348 3.44 17.51 56.53
N VAL A 349 2.80 16.41 56.08
CA VAL A 349 2.16 16.35 54.75
C VAL A 349 0.99 17.33 54.66
N GLY A 350 0.23 17.54 55.73
CA GLY A 350 -0.81 18.58 55.80
C GLY A 350 -0.27 20.01 55.76
N TYR A 351 0.96 20.24 56.23
CA TYR A 351 1.57 21.56 56.43
C TYR A 351 2.59 21.95 55.32
N ASP A 352 2.59 21.23 54.19
CA ASP A 352 3.58 21.41 53.09
C ASP A 352 5.06 21.19 53.51
N LYS A 353 5.31 20.55 54.67
CA LYS A 353 6.65 20.12 55.14
C LYS A 353 7.08 18.78 54.53
N ASP A 354 7.11 18.77 53.21
CA ASP A 354 7.23 17.55 52.40
C ASP A 354 8.62 16.88 52.49
N LYS A 355 9.67 17.62 52.91
CA LYS A 355 11.02 17.06 53.18
C LYS A 355 11.00 16.24 54.48
N GLU A 356 10.47 16.82 55.54
CA GLU A 356 10.45 16.27 56.89
C GLU A 356 9.57 15.01 56.95
N ALA A 357 8.42 15.05 56.26
CA ALA A 357 7.58 13.87 56.04
C ALA A 357 8.35 12.74 55.32
N VAL A 358 9.07 13.05 54.24
CA VAL A 358 9.84 12.06 53.47
C VAL A 358 10.99 11.47 54.30
N GLU A 359 11.73 12.27 55.07
CA GLU A 359 12.77 11.76 55.98
C GLU A 359 12.17 10.81 57.04
N LEU A 360 11.11 11.24 57.72
CA LEU A 360 10.49 10.50 58.82
C LEU A 360 9.85 9.18 58.35
N VAL A 361 9.19 9.18 57.19
CA VAL A 361 8.55 7.97 56.66
C VAL A 361 9.57 6.98 56.10
N ASN A 362 10.67 7.45 55.48
CA ASN A 362 11.76 6.54 55.10
C ASN A 362 12.43 5.91 56.34
N HIS A 363 12.61 6.65 57.43
CA HIS A 363 13.11 6.09 58.68
C HIS A 363 12.23 4.94 59.23
N PHE A 364 10.90 5.00 59.06
CA PHE A 364 10.01 3.89 59.42
C PHE A 364 10.23 2.65 58.52
N ILE A 365 10.30 2.85 57.20
CA ILE A 365 10.52 1.78 56.21
C ILE A 365 11.88 1.09 56.42
N GLU A 366 12.94 1.86 56.67
CA GLU A 366 14.29 1.34 56.94
C GLU A 366 14.35 0.56 58.26
N ARG A 367 13.66 1.02 59.30
CA ARG A 367 13.62 0.37 60.61
C ARG A 367 12.75 -0.89 60.63
N THR A 368 11.71 -0.96 59.79
CA THR A 368 10.72 -2.04 59.79
C THR A 368 10.33 -2.53 58.37
N PRO A 369 11.29 -3.01 57.55
CA PRO A 369 11.11 -3.28 56.11
C PRO A 369 10.22 -4.49 55.75
N LEU A 370 9.58 -5.12 56.74
CA LEU A 370 8.62 -6.20 56.55
C LEU A 370 7.29 -5.93 57.27
N ASP A 371 7.06 -4.74 57.84
CA ASP A 371 5.77 -4.40 58.45
C ASP A 371 4.68 -4.22 57.37
N ARG A 372 3.43 -4.55 57.71
CA ARG A 372 2.26 -4.28 56.86
C ARG A 372 2.12 -2.80 56.50
N LYS A 373 2.55 -1.90 57.39
CA LYS A 373 2.46 -0.44 57.19
C LYS A 373 3.37 0.12 56.11
N VAL A 374 4.36 -0.64 55.64
CA VAL A 374 5.21 -0.25 54.51
C VAL A 374 4.38 0.06 53.26
N ILE A 375 3.22 -0.58 53.09
CA ILE A 375 2.26 -0.28 52.00
C ILE A 375 1.75 1.17 52.13
N SER A 376 1.13 1.50 53.27
CA SER A 376 0.63 2.87 53.55
C SER A 376 1.73 3.94 53.58
N TRP A 377 2.94 3.59 54.01
CA TRP A 377 4.09 4.51 54.01
C TRP A 377 4.61 4.81 52.60
N LEU A 378 4.67 3.81 51.72
CA LEU A 378 5.03 4.01 50.31
C LEU A 378 3.93 4.76 49.53
N GLU A 379 2.66 4.55 49.88
CA GLU A 379 1.54 5.32 49.32
C GLU A 379 1.61 6.80 49.74
N LEU A 380 1.85 7.08 51.04
CA LEU A 380 2.04 8.43 51.56
C LEU A 380 3.25 9.14 50.90
N LEU A 381 4.38 8.45 50.75
CA LEU A 381 5.55 8.98 50.03
C LEU A 381 5.20 9.34 48.58
N LEU A 382 4.48 8.46 47.87
CA LEU A 382 4.09 8.68 46.49
C LEU A 382 3.16 9.90 46.33
N ASP A 383 2.19 10.07 47.23
CA ASP A 383 1.30 11.23 47.21
C ASP A 383 2.02 12.53 47.58
N VAL A 384 3.01 12.50 48.48
CA VAL A 384 3.94 13.63 48.68
C VAL A 384 4.74 13.93 47.40
N ARG A 385 5.26 12.92 46.68
CA ARG A 385 5.96 13.16 45.39
C ARG A 385 5.03 13.81 44.36
N ARG A 386 3.78 13.35 44.26
CA ARG A 386 2.76 13.89 43.35
C ARG A 386 2.43 15.34 43.67
N LYS A 387 2.27 15.66 44.95
CA LYS A 387 1.97 16.98 45.50
C LYS A 387 3.06 18.02 45.18
N VAL A 388 4.34 17.61 45.21
CA VAL A 388 5.49 18.43 44.80
C VAL A 388 5.56 18.64 43.27
N ASN A 389 4.74 17.94 42.48
CA ASN A 389 4.67 18.00 41.00
C ASN A 389 6.00 17.65 40.28
N ASP A 390 6.96 17.06 40.99
CA ASP A 390 8.20 16.53 40.43
C ASP A 390 7.95 15.12 39.88
N PHE A 391 7.60 15.06 38.59
CA PHE A 391 7.29 13.78 37.95
C PHE A 391 8.48 12.80 37.95
N GLY A 392 9.73 13.27 38.01
CA GLY A 392 10.89 12.39 38.11
C GLY A 392 10.83 11.55 39.39
N LYS A 393 10.66 12.23 40.53
CA LYS A 393 10.47 11.58 41.84
C LYS A 393 9.23 10.71 41.90
N VAL A 394 8.15 11.06 41.17
CA VAL A 394 6.96 10.20 41.05
C VAL A 394 7.23 8.93 40.24
N GLU A 395 7.97 9.01 39.13
CA GLU A 395 8.41 7.79 38.41
C GLU A 395 9.29 6.93 39.34
N ASP A 396 10.30 7.52 39.98
CA ASP A 396 11.23 6.80 40.87
C ASP A 396 10.52 6.08 42.03
N GLU A 397 9.57 6.75 42.72
CA GLU A 397 8.82 6.14 43.82
C GLU A 397 7.88 5.01 43.33
N ILE A 398 7.30 5.13 42.12
CA ILE A 398 6.54 4.03 41.48
C ILE A 398 7.47 2.87 41.08
N ARG A 399 8.67 3.14 40.56
CA ARG A 399 9.68 2.10 40.32
C ARG A 399 10.10 1.41 41.62
N ARG A 400 10.26 2.17 42.71
CA ARG A 400 10.56 1.64 44.06
C ARG A 400 9.45 0.72 44.56
N ILE A 401 8.18 1.14 44.52
CA ILE A 401 7.00 0.32 44.87
C ILE A 401 6.99 -1.00 44.07
N LEU A 402 7.23 -0.91 42.76
CA LEU A 402 7.29 -2.10 41.90
C LEU A 402 8.47 -3.03 42.26
N GLY A 403 9.64 -2.47 42.58
CA GLY A 403 10.83 -3.23 43.01
C GLY A 403 10.72 -3.81 44.42
N TYR A 404 9.92 -3.22 45.31
CA TYR A 404 9.72 -3.68 46.67
C TYR A 404 8.75 -4.88 46.73
N PHE A 405 7.62 -4.77 46.02
CA PHE A 405 6.55 -5.77 46.02
C PHE A 405 6.66 -6.77 44.85
N GLN A 406 7.88 -7.19 44.49
CA GLN A 406 8.07 -8.18 43.44
C GLN A 406 7.41 -9.52 43.84
N PRO A 407 6.83 -10.29 42.89
CA PRO A 407 6.13 -11.54 43.20
C PRO A 407 6.98 -12.59 43.94
N ASP A 408 8.27 -12.62 43.64
CA ASP A 408 9.33 -13.45 44.22
C ASP A 408 10.15 -12.71 45.30
N GLY A 409 9.73 -11.50 45.69
CA GLY A 409 10.45 -10.62 46.61
C GLY A 409 10.37 -11.03 48.08
N ARG A 410 11.27 -10.47 48.90
CA ARG A 410 11.33 -10.72 50.36
C ARG A 410 10.02 -10.35 51.07
N TYR A 411 9.33 -9.29 50.65
CA TYR A 411 8.08 -8.84 51.28
C TYR A 411 6.95 -9.87 51.10
N PHE A 412 6.73 -10.35 49.88
CA PHE A 412 5.71 -11.38 49.60
C PHE A 412 6.10 -12.73 50.21
N SER A 413 7.40 -13.05 50.26
CA SER A 413 7.91 -14.25 50.93
C SER A 413 7.61 -14.25 52.45
N ALA A 414 7.71 -13.08 53.10
CA ALA A 414 7.38 -12.93 54.52
C ALA A 414 5.88 -12.97 54.81
N HIS A 415 5.05 -12.39 53.92
CA HIS A 415 3.59 -12.32 54.07
C HIS A 415 2.81 -13.43 53.36
N LYS A 416 3.48 -14.50 52.90
CA LYS A 416 2.92 -15.56 52.03
C LYS A 416 1.64 -16.26 52.54
N THR A 417 1.32 -16.17 53.83
CA THR A 417 0.12 -16.74 54.47
C THR A 417 -1.01 -15.73 54.67
N ASN A 418 -0.80 -14.45 54.38
CA ASN A 418 -1.77 -13.38 54.53
C ASN A 418 -2.16 -12.83 53.15
N SER A 419 -3.29 -13.33 52.63
CA SER A 419 -3.85 -12.88 51.35
C SER A 419 -3.99 -11.37 51.29
N ASP A 420 -4.54 -10.77 52.35
CA ASP A 420 -5.01 -9.39 52.35
C ASP A 420 -3.86 -8.39 52.18
N ILE A 421 -2.72 -8.65 52.83
CA ILE A 421 -1.49 -7.85 52.70
C ILE A 421 -0.88 -8.00 51.30
N ILE A 422 -0.85 -9.21 50.74
CA ILE A 422 -0.37 -9.45 49.37
C ILE A 422 -1.25 -8.71 48.37
N ASP A 423 -2.56 -8.80 48.55
CA ASP A 423 -3.59 -8.15 47.74
C ASP A 423 -3.50 -6.62 47.82
N GLU A 424 -3.28 -6.05 49.01
CA GLU A 424 -3.14 -4.61 49.24
C GLU A 424 -1.86 -4.07 48.56
N ALA A 425 -0.72 -4.73 48.75
CA ALA A 425 0.53 -4.39 48.07
C ALA A 425 0.46 -4.59 46.55
N THR A 426 -0.24 -5.64 46.08
CA THR A 426 -0.50 -5.91 44.66
C THR A 426 -1.37 -4.82 44.04
N ARG A 427 -2.45 -4.39 44.71
CA ARG A 427 -3.31 -3.28 44.28
C ARG A 427 -2.55 -1.96 44.20
N LEU A 428 -1.67 -1.67 45.17
CA LEU A 428 -0.83 -0.46 45.15
C LEU A 428 0.16 -0.48 43.97
N ALA A 429 0.80 -1.62 43.71
CA ALA A 429 1.71 -1.78 42.57
C ALA A 429 0.99 -1.74 41.20
N GLU A 430 -0.19 -2.38 41.10
CA GLU A 430 -1.02 -2.40 39.89
C GLU A 430 -1.51 -1.00 39.52
N THR A 431 -2.17 -0.33 40.46
CA THR A 431 -2.84 0.97 40.24
C THR A 431 -1.84 2.03 39.81
N ASN A 432 -0.66 2.05 40.44
CA ASN A 432 0.36 3.06 40.17
C ASN A 432 1.16 2.79 38.89
N LEU A 433 1.41 1.53 38.52
CA LEU A 433 1.97 1.22 37.19
C LEU A 433 0.98 1.57 36.06
N LEU A 434 -0.32 1.31 36.26
CA LEU A 434 -1.35 1.72 35.31
C LEU A 434 -1.42 3.24 35.17
N TRP A 435 -1.37 3.97 36.29
CA TRP A 435 -1.31 5.43 36.28
C TRP A 435 -0.10 5.96 35.52
N LEU A 436 1.10 5.40 35.76
CA LEU A 436 2.35 5.78 35.10
C LEU A 436 2.29 5.51 33.58
N ALA A 437 1.87 4.30 33.17
CA ALA A 437 1.74 3.95 31.75
C ALA A 437 0.71 4.84 31.03
N ASN A 438 -0.39 5.17 31.70
CA ASN A 438 -1.43 6.06 31.18
C ASN A 438 -0.96 7.54 31.11
N HIS A 439 -0.15 8.01 32.07
CA HIS A 439 0.47 9.33 32.01
C HIS A 439 1.33 9.48 30.75
N TRP A 440 2.22 8.51 30.48
CA TRP A 440 3.05 8.51 29.28
C TRP A 440 2.21 8.52 28.00
N HIS A 441 1.13 7.74 27.95
CA HIS A 441 0.21 7.72 26.81
C HIS A 441 -0.43 9.10 26.57
N VAL A 442 -0.99 9.72 27.62
CA VAL A 442 -1.66 11.03 27.52
C VAL A 442 -0.68 12.16 27.16
N GLU A 443 0.54 12.14 27.70
CA GLU A 443 1.57 13.12 27.28
C GLU A 443 2.06 12.86 25.86
N ALA A 444 2.09 11.62 25.38
CA ALA A 444 2.39 11.30 23.98
C ALA A 444 1.29 11.80 23.02
N GLU A 445 0.01 11.66 23.38
CA GLU A 445 -1.11 12.23 22.62
C GLU A 445 -1.07 13.77 22.59
N LYS A 446 -0.84 14.41 23.74
CA LYS A 446 -0.61 15.87 23.82
C LYS A 446 0.59 16.27 22.95
N ALA A 447 1.67 15.51 23.01
CA ALA A 447 2.85 15.75 22.19
C ALA A 447 2.52 15.66 20.69
N GLU A 448 1.79 14.65 20.23
CA GLU A 448 1.36 14.55 18.84
C GLU A 448 0.40 15.68 18.43
N LYS A 449 -0.55 16.08 19.29
CA LYS A 449 -1.48 17.20 19.07
C LYS A 449 -0.75 18.52 18.82
N TYR A 450 0.33 18.79 19.57
CA TYR A 450 1.21 19.94 19.35
C TYR A 450 2.28 19.70 18.26
N LYS A 451 2.22 18.56 17.56
CA LYS A 451 3.13 18.12 16.49
C LYS A 451 4.56 17.82 16.96
N LYS A 452 4.80 17.52 18.24
CA LYS A 452 6.10 17.24 18.88
C LYS A 452 6.71 15.87 18.46
N ARG A 453 6.66 15.46 17.19
CA ARG A 453 6.81 14.06 16.74
C ARG A 453 7.85 13.20 17.51
N LYS A 454 9.14 13.59 17.56
CA LYS A 454 10.16 12.83 18.32
C LYS A 454 9.78 12.58 19.78
N VAL A 455 9.34 13.63 20.48
CA VAL A 455 8.91 13.57 21.89
C VAL A 455 7.66 12.70 22.05
N ALA A 456 6.74 12.72 21.09
CA ALA A 456 5.59 11.81 21.10
C ALA A 456 6.05 10.36 20.94
N ASP A 457 6.91 10.07 19.96
CA ASP A 457 7.44 8.73 19.69
C ASP A 457 8.24 8.18 20.90
N GLU A 458 9.01 9.02 21.60
CA GLU A 458 9.71 8.73 22.87
C GLU A 458 8.74 8.39 24.02
N LEU A 459 7.70 9.20 24.23
CA LEU A 459 6.70 8.99 25.28
C LEU A 459 5.81 7.76 25.02
N TYR A 460 5.45 7.50 23.76
CA TYR A 460 4.77 6.27 23.35
C TYR A 460 5.63 5.02 23.61
N ALA A 461 6.96 5.11 23.46
CA ALA A 461 7.87 4.02 23.81
C ALA A 461 7.90 3.73 25.32
N LYS A 462 7.90 4.77 26.18
CA LYS A 462 7.72 4.60 27.63
C LYS A 462 6.38 3.94 27.97
N ALA A 463 5.27 4.45 27.45
CA ALA A 463 3.94 3.87 27.66
C ALA A 463 3.87 2.38 27.25
N ALA A 464 4.48 2.02 26.11
CA ALA A 464 4.56 0.65 25.64
C ALA A 464 5.42 -0.25 26.54
N ALA A 465 6.51 0.26 27.12
CA ALA A 465 7.31 -0.50 28.08
C ALA A 465 6.52 -0.77 29.37
N ASP A 466 5.82 0.23 29.90
CA ASP A 466 5.07 0.09 31.15
C ASP A 466 3.81 -0.77 30.99
N TYR A 467 3.09 -0.67 29.85
CA TYR A 467 2.03 -1.61 29.51
C TYR A 467 2.55 -3.05 29.35
N LYS A 468 3.76 -3.26 28.81
CA LYS A 468 4.37 -4.61 28.75
C LYS A 468 4.63 -5.17 30.15
N ILE A 469 5.18 -4.37 31.06
CA ILE A 469 5.43 -4.78 32.45
C ILE A 469 4.09 -5.09 33.14
N PHE A 470 3.07 -4.25 32.94
CA PHE A 470 1.73 -4.47 33.51
C PHE A 470 1.13 -5.80 33.05
N LEU A 471 1.13 -6.06 31.74
CA LEU A 471 0.53 -7.28 31.17
C LEU A 471 1.31 -8.56 31.52
N ALA A 472 2.56 -8.45 31.97
CA ALA A 472 3.35 -9.56 32.49
C ALA A 472 3.08 -9.83 33.98
N ARG A 473 2.94 -8.77 34.80
CA ARG A 473 2.79 -8.87 36.26
C ARG A 473 1.34 -9.00 36.73
N PHE A 474 0.39 -8.39 36.02
CA PHE A 474 -1.04 -8.36 36.34
C PHE A 474 -1.91 -8.88 35.18
N PRO A 475 -1.64 -10.08 34.61
CA PRO A 475 -2.27 -10.56 33.37
C PRO A 475 -3.79 -10.79 33.47
N GLN A 476 -4.34 -10.92 34.68
CA GLN A 476 -5.76 -11.15 34.98
C GLN A 476 -6.48 -9.89 35.52
N SER A 477 -5.85 -8.71 35.47
CA SER A 477 -6.47 -7.46 35.92
C SER A 477 -7.73 -7.15 35.11
N LYS A 478 -8.75 -6.56 35.75
CA LYS A 478 -9.91 -5.96 35.07
C LYS A 478 -9.52 -4.87 34.05
N HIS A 479 -8.30 -4.33 34.15
CA HIS A 479 -7.75 -3.36 33.21
C HIS A 479 -6.95 -4.00 32.07
N SER A 480 -6.62 -5.30 32.12
CA SER A 480 -5.87 -6.01 31.06
C SER A 480 -6.50 -5.83 29.69
N TYR A 481 -7.82 -6.02 29.55
CA TYR A 481 -8.57 -5.81 28.29
C TYR A 481 -8.28 -4.46 27.63
N LEU A 482 -8.31 -3.39 28.43
CA LEU A 482 -8.05 -2.00 27.99
C LEU A 482 -6.57 -1.81 27.62
N ILE A 483 -5.67 -2.33 28.45
CA ILE A 483 -4.23 -2.17 28.32
C ILE A 483 -3.69 -2.96 27.13
N ARG A 484 -4.17 -4.18 26.87
CA ARG A 484 -3.85 -4.95 25.67
C ARG A 484 -4.25 -4.20 24.40
N PHE A 485 -5.41 -3.57 24.39
CA PHE A 485 -5.86 -2.77 23.24
C PHE A 485 -4.95 -1.55 23.01
N TYR A 486 -4.66 -0.74 24.03
CA TYR A 486 -3.77 0.42 23.88
C TYR A 486 -2.31 0.04 23.58
N TYR A 487 -1.81 -1.05 24.18
CA TYR A 487 -0.49 -1.59 23.85
C TYR A 487 -0.42 -2.08 22.40
N ALA A 488 -1.49 -2.66 21.87
CA ALA A 488 -1.60 -3.02 20.46
C ALA A 488 -1.63 -1.80 19.54
N GLU A 489 -2.46 -0.79 19.83
CA GLU A 489 -2.54 0.47 19.07
C GLU A 489 -1.18 1.19 19.00
N ILE A 490 -0.47 1.32 20.13
CA ILE A 490 0.86 1.96 20.15
C ILE A 490 1.85 1.15 19.30
N ASN A 491 1.82 -0.18 19.37
CA ASN A 491 2.72 -1.01 18.56
C ASN A 491 2.37 -0.97 17.06
N TYR A 492 1.08 -0.88 16.71
CA TYR A 492 0.63 -0.77 15.33
C TYR A 492 0.96 0.60 14.71
N ILE A 493 0.70 1.70 15.43
CA ILE A 493 0.79 3.08 14.90
C ILE A 493 2.17 3.69 15.08
N LYS A 494 2.88 3.41 16.19
CA LYS A 494 4.07 4.17 16.63
C LYS A 494 5.35 3.36 16.44
N THR A 495 5.48 2.22 17.11
CA THR A 495 6.70 1.37 16.99
C THR A 495 6.72 0.58 15.68
N HIS A 496 5.58 0.46 14.99
CA HIS A 496 5.38 -0.35 13.78
C HIS A 496 5.73 -1.85 14.02
N ASN A 497 5.66 -2.30 15.27
CA ASN A 497 5.81 -3.70 15.68
C ASN A 497 4.46 -4.43 15.55
N TYR A 498 4.07 -4.64 14.30
CA TYR A 498 2.80 -5.28 13.94
C TYR A 498 2.68 -6.71 14.50
N GLU A 499 3.79 -7.40 14.71
CA GLU A 499 3.83 -8.73 15.31
C GLU A 499 3.33 -8.72 16.78
N ILE A 500 3.77 -7.77 17.61
CA ILE A 500 3.22 -7.59 18.97
C ILE A 500 1.77 -7.10 18.90
N ALA A 501 1.46 -6.14 18.03
CA ALA A 501 0.10 -5.62 17.92
C ALA A 501 -0.92 -6.72 17.59
N LEU A 502 -0.61 -7.57 16.60
CA LEU A 502 -1.41 -8.73 16.20
C LEU A 502 -1.72 -9.65 17.39
N GLU A 503 -0.71 -10.02 18.17
CA GLU A 503 -0.85 -10.91 19.33
C GLU A 503 -1.79 -10.31 20.40
N GLN A 504 -1.61 -9.03 20.71
CA GLN A 504 -2.36 -8.37 21.79
C GLN A 504 -3.79 -8.06 21.38
N TYR A 505 -4.05 -7.64 20.13
CA TYR A 505 -5.42 -7.54 19.59
C TYR A 505 -6.12 -8.91 19.62
N GLN A 506 -5.42 -10.01 19.28
CA GLN A 506 -6.01 -11.35 19.32
C GLN A 506 -6.38 -11.78 20.76
N LYS A 507 -5.59 -11.36 21.76
CA LYS A 507 -5.93 -11.56 23.18
C LYS A 507 -7.17 -10.75 23.60
N VAL A 508 -7.29 -9.48 23.19
CA VAL A 508 -8.51 -8.66 23.43
C VAL A 508 -9.77 -9.36 22.89
N ILE A 509 -9.71 -9.95 21.70
CA ILE A 509 -10.84 -10.67 21.07
C ILE A 509 -11.23 -11.93 21.85
N ASN A 510 -10.25 -12.62 22.44
CA ASN A 510 -10.48 -13.84 23.20
C ASN A 510 -11.01 -13.54 24.62
N GLU A 511 -10.61 -12.40 25.20
CA GLU A 511 -10.92 -11.98 26.58
C GLU A 511 -12.37 -11.48 26.74
N ASP A 512 -12.88 -10.61 25.85
CA ASP A 512 -14.31 -10.25 25.81
C ASP A 512 -14.84 -10.08 24.37
N LYS A 513 -15.68 -11.05 23.96
CA LYS A 513 -16.34 -11.15 22.64
C LYS A 513 -17.49 -10.17 22.41
N LYS A 514 -17.91 -9.41 23.42
CA LYS A 514 -18.92 -8.34 23.33
C LYS A 514 -18.36 -6.96 23.72
N GLY A 515 -17.13 -6.90 24.21
CA GLY A 515 -16.54 -5.74 24.86
C GLY A 515 -16.34 -4.51 23.97
N LYS A 516 -16.05 -3.38 24.61
CA LYS A 516 -16.02 -2.06 23.97
C LYS A 516 -15.15 -2.03 22.70
N PHE A 517 -13.98 -2.67 22.70
CA PHE A 517 -12.99 -2.60 21.63
C PHE A 517 -13.00 -3.84 20.70
N ILE A 518 -14.01 -4.70 20.78
CA ILE A 518 -14.04 -5.97 20.01
C ILE A 518 -13.96 -5.78 18.49
N GLU A 519 -14.63 -4.76 17.95
CA GLU A 519 -14.52 -4.40 16.53
C GLU A 519 -13.13 -3.84 16.22
N ASP A 520 -12.67 -2.87 17.00
CA ASP A 520 -11.42 -2.16 16.77
C ASP A 520 -10.19 -3.10 16.89
N ALA A 521 -10.22 -4.06 17.82
CA ALA A 521 -9.20 -5.11 17.93
C ALA A 521 -9.25 -6.12 16.78
N ALA A 522 -10.44 -6.56 16.35
CA ALA A 522 -10.56 -7.45 15.19
C ALA A 522 -10.11 -6.78 13.88
N LEU A 523 -10.37 -5.48 13.73
CA LEU A 523 -9.75 -4.65 12.68
C LEU A 523 -8.22 -4.60 12.85
N GLY A 524 -7.72 -4.41 14.07
CA GLY A 524 -6.31 -4.43 14.43
C GLY A 524 -5.59 -5.73 14.05
N VAL A 525 -6.19 -6.91 14.27
CA VAL A 525 -5.68 -8.22 13.81
C VAL A 525 -5.56 -8.24 12.29
N ILE A 526 -6.61 -7.81 11.57
CA ILE A 526 -6.66 -7.79 10.10
C ILE A 526 -5.60 -6.83 9.52
N TYR A 527 -5.46 -5.63 10.10
CA TYR A 527 -4.52 -4.61 9.64
C TYR A 527 -3.06 -4.93 10.01
N SER A 528 -2.79 -5.42 11.22
CA SER A 528 -1.45 -5.90 11.62
C SER A 528 -1.01 -7.06 10.73
N SER A 529 -1.89 -8.05 10.49
CA SER A 529 -1.63 -9.13 9.54
C SER A 529 -1.36 -8.61 8.12
N TYR A 530 -2.08 -7.58 7.66
CA TYR A 530 -1.84 -6.94 6.36
C TYR A 530 -0.44 -6.33 6.29
N GLU A 531 -0.01 -5.56 7.29
CA GLU A 531 1.30 -4.89 7.29
C GLU A 531 2.45 -5.89 7.47
N ILE A 532 2.30 -6.98 8.23
CA ILE A 532 3.28 -8.08 8.26
C ILE A 532 3.41 -8.72 6.87
N MET A 533 2.31 -8.95 6.16
CA MET A 533 2.35 -9.46 4.78
C MET A 533 2.98 -8.47 3.78
N VAL A 534 2.91 -7.16 4.03
CA VAL A 534 3.63 -6.14 3.24
C VAL A 534 5.13 -6.15 3.58
N LYS A 535 5.48 -6.18 4.86
CA LYS A 535 6.86 -6.26 5.39
C LYS A 535 7.60 -7.49 4.86
N LYS A 536 6.89 -8.63 4.72
CA LYS A 536 7.40 -9.88 4.11
C LYS A 536 7.19 -9.99 2.59
N GLY A 537 6.79 -8.92 1.90
CA GLY A 537 6.71 -8.85 0.43
C GLY A 537 5.53 -9.59 -0.24
N LEU A 538 4.72 -10.32 0.52
CA LEU A 538 3.58 -11.12 0.05
C LEU A 538 2.44 -10.26 -0.56
N ARG A 539 2.29 -9.03 -0.06
CA ARG A 539 1.33 -8.02 -0.56
C ARG A 539 2.03 -6.69 -0.80
N LYS A 540 1.54 -5.90 -1.76
CA LYS A 540 2.05 -4.53 -2.03
C LYS A 540 1.11 -3.50 -1.44
N LYS A 541 1.66 -2.52 -0.72
CA LYS A 541 0.90 -1.47 -0.01
C LYS A 541 0.12 -0.60 -1.00
N GLY A 542 -1.18 -0.44 -0.76
CA GLY A 542 -2.07 0.39 -1.59
C GLY A 542 -1.89 1.88 -1.34
N SER A 543 -2.24 2.72 -2.32
CA SER A 543 -2.11 4.18 -2.22
C SER A 543 -3.15 4.82 -1.26
N ARG A 544 -2.80 4.90 0.03
CA ARG A 544 -3.49 5.66 1.11
C ARG A 544 -5.01 5.44 1.21
N GLY A 545 -5.45 4.32 1.79
CA GLY A 545 -6.81 4.12 2.33
C GLY A 545 -7.97 4.10 1.34
N LYS A 546 -7.80 4.63 0.12
CA LYS A 546 -8.69 4.36 -1.00
C LYS A 546 -8.34 2.99 -1.52
N VAL A 547 -9.23 2.00 -1.32
CA VAL A 547 -9.29 0.84 -2.21
C VAL A 547 -9.36 1.39 -3.63
N THR A 548 -8.25 1.33 -4.35
CA THR A 548 -8.17 1.79 -5.73
C THR A 548 -8.85 0.75 -6.59
N VAL A 549 -10.18 0.82 -6.58
CA VAL A 549 -11.04 0.39 -7.68
C VAL A 549 -10.55 1.13 -8.92
N LYS A 550 -9.52 0.56 -9.56
CA LYS A 550 -9.23 0.84 -10.95
C LYS A 550 -10.58 0.76 -11.65
N LYS A 551 -10.98 1.83 -12.34
CA LYS A 551 -12.13 1.78 -13.26
C LYS A 551 -11.72 0.83 -14.39
N LEU A 552 -11.83 -0.48 -14.13
CA LEU A 552 -11.39 -1.51 -15.05
C LEU A 552 -12.19 -1.33 -16.32
N SER A 553 -11.49 -0.80 -17.30
CA SER A 553 -12.00 -0.66 -18.65
C SER A 553 -12.21 -2.05 -19.23
N GLU A 554 -13.04 -2.13 -20.27
CA GLU A 554 -13.22 -3.32 -21.10
C GLU A 554 -11.87 -3.81 -21.69
N LYS A 555 -10.84 -2.95 -21.69
CA LYS A 555 -9.45 -3.24 -22.12
C LYS A 555 -8.59 -3.89 -21.03
N GLU A 556 -8.89 -3.69 -19.74
CA GLU A 556 -8.17 -4.31 -18.62
C GLU A 556 -8.74 -5.67 -18.22
N ILE A 557 -10.05 -5.89 -18.41
CA ILE A 557 -10.69 -7.21 -18.23
C ILE A 557 -10.04 -8.23 -19.19
N ARG A 558 -9.99 -7.91 -20.49
CA ARG A 558 -9.27 -8.68 -21.53
C ARG A 558 -7.84 -9.06 -21.13
N LYS A 559 -7.08 -8.11 -20.57
CA LYS A 559 -5.67 -8.34 -20.22
C LYS A 559 -5.48 -9.29 -19.02
N ARG A 560 -6.55 -9.63 -18.31
CA ARG A 560 -6.57 -10.56 -17.17
C ARG A 560 -7.34 -11.87 -17.44
N GLU A 561 -8.12 -11.96 -18.51
CA GLU A 561 -8.82 -13.20 -18.92
C GLU A 561 -7.88 -14.25 -19.53
N HIS A 562 -6.68 -13.86 -19.99
CA HIS A 562 -5.74 -14.76 -20.66
C HIS A 562 -4.46 -15.06 -19.86
N LYS A 563 -4.23 -14.41 -18.70
CA LYS A 563 -3.36 -15.00 -17.68
C LYS A 563 -4.19 -15.98 -16.86
N LYS A 564 -3.98 -17.27 -17.10
CA LYS A 564 -4.35 -18.34 -16.16
C LYS A 564 -3.76 -17.96 -14.81
N ILE A 565 -4.61 -17.66 -13.82
CA ILE A 565 -4.18 -17.58 -12.43
C ILE A 565 -4.22 -19.02 -11.97
N GLU A 566 -3.04 -19.62 -11.79
CA GLU A 566 -2.94 -21.01 -11.36
C GLU A 566 -3.39 -21.12 -9.90
N ARG A 567 -3.96 -22.28 -9.52
CA ARG A 567 -4.41 -22.49 -8.15
C ARG A 567 -3.17 -22.70 -7.28
N SER A 568 -2.88 -21.75 -6.42
CA SER A 568 -1.81 -21.82 -5.42
C SER A 568 -2.37 -21.98 -4.02
N GLU A 569 -1.56 -22.57 -3.13
CA GLU A 569 -1.73 -22.47 -1.68
C GLU A 569 -1.68 -20.99 -1.25
N LEU A 570 -2.55 -20.60 -0.31
CA LEU A 570 -2.38 -19.32 0.39
C LEU A 570 -1.19 -19.45 1.36
N HIS A 571 -0.37 -18.41 1.47
CA HIS A 571 0.67 -18.36 2.51
C HIS A 571 0.06 -18.48 3.91
N SER A 572 0.78 -18.97 4.93
CA SER A 572 0.26 -19.13 6.30
C SER A 572 -0.36 -17.84 6.86
N LEU A 573 0.32 -16.71 6.67
CA LEU A 573 -0.20 -15.37 6.99
C LEU A 573 -1.43 -14.96 6.17
N GLU A 574 -1.56 -15.38 4.91
CA GLU A 574 -2.76 -15.12 4.10
C GLU A 574 -3.95 -15.98 4.56
N LYS A 575 -3.70 -17.23 4.97
CA LYS A 575 -4.70 -18.10 5.63
C LYS A 575 -5.17 -17.48 6.95
N SER A 576 -4.23 -17.00 7.78
CA SER A 576 -4.54 -16.33 9.06
C SER A 576 -5.31 -15.02 8.88
N TYR A 577 -4.86 -14.13 7.98
CA TYR A 577 -5.56 -12.89 7.62
C TYR A 577 -6.99 -13.15 7.14
N VAL A 578 -7.18 -14.17 6.30
CA VAL A 578 -8.52 -14.59 5.86
C VAL A 578 -9.36 -15.11 7.01
N ALA A 579 -8.81 -15.97 7.88
CA ALA A 579 -9.54 -16.53 9.00
C ALA A 579 -10.01 -15.43 9.96
N ALA A 580 -9.14 -14.46 10.29
CA ALA A 580 -9.49 -13.28 11.07
C ALA A 580 -10.56 -12.42 10.38
N ALA A 581 -10.46 -12.21 9.06
CA ALA A 581 -11.46 -11.47 8.30
C ALA A 581 -12.84 -12.17 8.29
N ASP A 582 -12.89 -13.49 8.09
CA ASP A 582 -14.14 -14.25 8.14
C ASP A 582 -14.73 -14.26 9.57
N GLN A 583 -13.90 -14.48 10.61
CA GLN A 583 -14.30 -14.44 12.01
C GLN A 583 -14.86 -13.06 12.43
N TYR A 584 -14.18 -11.97 12.07
CA TYR A 584 -14.64 -10.59 12.29
C TYR A 584 -16.04 -10.37 11.70
N VAL A 585 -16.24 -10.80 10.45
CA VAL A 585 -17.52 -10.59 9.77
C VAL A 585 -18.61 -11.50 10.33
N ASP A 586 -18.34 -12.75 10.67
CA ASP A 586 -19.35 -13.64 11.25
C ASP A 586 -19.71 -13.26 12.70
N LEU A 587 -18.75 -12.76 13.49
CA LEU A 587 -19.01 -12.14 14.79
C LEU A 587 -19.92 -10.91 14.67
N LEU A 588 -19.58 -9.95 13.81
CA LEU A 588 -20.37 -8.72 13.66
C LEU A 588 -21.71 -8.93 12.94
N LEU A 589 -21.81 -9.89 12.01
CA LEU A 589 -23.10 -10.29 11.44
C LEU A 589 -23.98 -10.99 12.49
N GLY A 590 -23.38 -11.74 13.42
CA GLY A 590 -24.06 -12.26 14.61
C GLY A 590 -24.59 -11.12 15.50
N LEU A 591 -23.73 -10.21 15.93
CA LEU A 591 -24.11 -9.07 16.78
C LEU A 591 -25.11 -8.11 16.12
N ARG A 592 -25.15 -7.99 14.79
CA ARG A 592 -26.17 -7.20 14.07
C ARG A 592 -27.55 -7.87 13.95
N LYS A 593 -27.73 -9.11 14.43
CA LYS A 593 -29.06 -9.73 14.62
C LYS A 593 -29.75 -9.20 15.88
N ASP A 594 -28.98 -8.85 16.90
CA ASP A 594 -29.47 -8.20 18.11
C ASP A 594 -29.96 -6.78 17.76
N ALA A 595 -31.26 -6.55 17.94
CA ALA A 595 -31.91 -5.29 17.62
C ALA A 595 -31.47 -4.15 18.55
N GLU A 596 -31.16 -4.43 19.82
CA GLU A 596 -30.72 -3.43 20.78
C GLU A 596 -29.26 -3.04 20.55
N TRP A 597 -28.38 -4.03 20.32
CA TRP A 597 -26.99 -3.79 19.94
C TRP A 597 -26.92 -2.97 18.65
N LYS A 598 -27.72 -3.33 17.63
CA LYS A 598 -27.83 -2.60 16.36
C LYS A 598 -28.36 -1.17 16.52
N ARG A 599 -29.29 -0.93 17.45
CA ARG A 599 -29.79 0.42 17.80
C ARG A 599 -28.73 1.26 18.50
N LYS A 600 -27.97 0.67 19.43
CA LYS A 600 -26.86 1.34 20.15
C LYS A 600 -25.64 1.58 19.25
N ASN A 601 -25.40 0.72 18.25
CA ASN A 601 -24.17 0.70 17.45
C ASN A 601 -24.40 0.84 15.92
N PRO A 602 -25.16 1.84 15.42
CA PRO A 602 -25.62 1.88 14.03
C PRO A 602 -24.50 2.01 12.97
N LYS A 603 -23.31 2.47 13.37
CA LYS A 603 -22.11 2.60 12.51
C LYS A 603 -21.18 1.38 12.53
N ARG A 604 -21.36 0.45 13.48
CA ARG A 604 -20.48 -0.72 13.64
C ARG A 604 -20.67 -1.75 12.53
N GLY A 605 -19.57 -2.38 12.12
CA GLY A 605 -19.52 -3.28 10.96
C GLY A 605 -19.54 -2.56 9.60
N ALA A 606 -19.45 -1.23 9.53
CA ALA A 606 -19.39 -0.51 8.25
C ALA A 606 -18.18 -0.89 7.36
N GLN A 607 -17.16 -1.52 7.96
CA GLN A 607 -15.95 -2.01 7.25
C GLN A 607 -16.10 -3.44 6.69
N ILE A 608 -17.14 -4.19 7.07
CA ILE A 608 -17.43 -5.56 6.57
C ILE A 608 -17.35 -5.63 5.03
N PRO A 609 -18.02 -4.74 4.26
CA PRO A 609 -17.93 -4.74 2.80
C PRO A 609 -16.53 -4.48 2.22
N GLU A 610 -15.62 -3.83 2.96
CA GLU A 610 -14.24 -3.58 2.54
C GLU A 610 -13.36 -4.80 2.82
N ILE A 611 -13.50 -5.38 4.02
CA ILE A 611 -12.74 -6.54 4.49
C ILE A 611 -13.09 -7.80 3.71
N MET A 612 -14.38 -8.08 3.49
CA MET A 612 -14.79 -9.20 2.64
C MET A 612 -14.30 -9.06 1.21
N TYR A 613 -14.20 -7.82 0.68
CA TYR A 613 -13.61 -7.56 -0.63
C TYR A 613 -12.10 -7.84 -0.64
N MET A 614 -11.36 -7.41 0.39
CA MET A 614 -9.92 -7.67 0.49
C MET A 614 -9.57 -9.15 0.72
N ALA A 615 -10.39 -9.89 1.49
CA ALA A 615 -10.25 -11.33 1.68
C ALA A 615 -10.58 -12.10 0.39
N ALA A 616 -11.63 -11.69 -0.33
CA ALA A 616 -11.94 -12.24 -1.65
C ALA A 616 -10.84 -11.93 -2.69
N GLU A 617 -10.20 -10.76 -2.64
CA GLU A 617 -9.05 -10.43 -3.49
C GLU A 617 -7.88 -11.39 -3.25
N THR A 618 -7.60 -11.77 -1.99
CA THR A 618 -6.57 -12.77 -1.67
C THR A 618 -6.85 -14.09 -2.40
N PHE A 619 -8.01 -14.70 -2.21
CA PHE A 619 -8.36 -15.95 -2.92
C PHE A 619 -8.37 -15.80 -4.45
N TYR A 620 -8.84 -14.66 -4.97
CA TYR A 620 -8.85 -14.37 -6.40
C TYR A 620 -7.44 -14.24 -6.99
N ARG A 621 -6.46 -13.73 -6.23
CA ARG A 621 -5.03 -13.70 -6.62
C ARG A 621 -4.41 -15.10 -6.69
N HIS A 622 -4.91 -16.05 -5.90
CA HIS A 622 -4.44 -17.44 -5.80
C HIS A 622 -5.27 -18.44 -6.63
N GLY A 623 -6.12 -17.95 -7.55
CA GLY A 623 -6.93 -18.79 -8.44
C GLY A 623 -8.12 -19.51 -7.75
N GLN A 624 -8.34 -19.26 -6.46
CA GLN A 624 -9.36 -19.93 -5.64
C GLN A 624 -10.73 -19.23 -5.76
N PHE A 625 -11.28 -19.22 -6.98
CA PHE A 625 -12.44 -18.38 -7.31
C PHE A 625 -13.72 -18.71 -6.55
N ARG A 626 -13.93 -19.96 -6.11
CA ARG A 626 -15.09 -20.35 -5.28
C ARG A 626 -15.09 -19.61 -3.93
N ASP A 627 -13.93 -19.56 -3.29
CA ASP A 627 -13.71 -18.90 -2.01
C ASP A 627 -13.75 -17.37 -2.09
N ALA A 628 -13.31 -16.81 -3.21
CA ALA A 628 -13.54 -15.41 -3.52
C ALA A 628 -15.05 -15.11 -3.68
N VAL A 629 -15.79 -15.94 -4.43
CA VAL A 629 -17.25 -15.78 -4.62
C VAL A 629 -18.02 -15.87 -3.31
N LYS A 630 -17.75 -16.87 -2.45
CA LYS A 630 -18.40 -17.02 -1.13
C LYS A 630 -18.32 -15.72 -0.31
N ARG A 631 -17.18 -15.04 -0.39
CA ARG A 631 -16.86 -13.83 0.38
C ARG A 631 -17.42 -12.56 -0.25
N LEU A 632 -17.45 -12.48 -1.58
CA LEU A 632 -18.11 -11.39 -2.30
C LEU A 632 -19.65 -11.41 -2.15
N ASN A 633 -20.27 -12.60 -1.99
CA ASN A 633 -21.72 -12.70 -1.76
C ASN A 633 -22.15 -12.03 -0.44
N LYS A 634 -21.41 -12.24 0.67
CA LYS A 634 -21.65 -11.58 1.98
C LYS A 634 -21.77 -10.04 1.87
N ILE A 635 -21.15 -9.41 0.86
CA ILE A 635 -21.23 -7.96 0.63
C ILE A 635 -22.63 -7.52 0.19
N PHE A 636 -23.35 -8.33 -0.60
CA PHE A 636 -24.72 -8.03 -1.04
C PHE A 636 -25.76 -8.34 0.02
N GLU A 637 -25.50 -9.41 0.79
CA GLU A 637 -26.28 -9.79 1.97
C GLU A 637 -26.19 -8.69 3.05
N PHE A 638 -25.04 -8.03 3.18
CA PHE A 638 -24.86 -6.89 4.08
C PHE A 638 -25.55 -5.60 3.58
N ASP A 639 -25.25 -5.14 2.36
CA ASP A 639 -25.95 -4.02 1.70
C ASP A 639 -25.67 -3.98 0.19
N ALA A 640 -26.65 -4.38 -0.62
CA ALA A 640 -26.60 -4.35 -2.09
C ALA A 640 -26.50 -2.92 -2.70
N ASN A 641 -26.79 -1.87 -1.94
CA ASN A 641 -26.61 -0.47 -2.36
C ASN A 641 -25.19 0.06 -2.05
N HIS A 642 -24.39 -0.66 -1.26
CA HIS A 642 -23.11 -0.16 -0.77
C HIS A 642 -22.10 0.12 -1.89
N LYS A 643 -21.12 1.00 -1.60
CA LYS A 643 -20.03 1.32 -2.54
C LYS A 643 -19.29 0.05 -2.98
N TYR A 644 -19.05 -0.90 -2.07
CA TYR A 644 -18.38 -2.15 -2.41
C TYR A 644 -19.27 -3.22 -3.02
N ALA A 645 -20.60 -3.17 -2.90
CA ALA A 645 -21.47 -4.11 -3.62
C ALA A 645 -21.34 -3.91 -5.14
N ALA A 646 -21.37 -2.66 -5.62
CA ALA A 646 -21.15 -2.35 -7.03
C ALA A 646 -19.74 -2.73 -7.53
N VAL A 647 -18.73 -2.74 -6.66
CA VAL A 647 -17.37 -3.25 -6.97
C VAL A 647 -17.35 -4.78 -6.96
N ALA A 648 -18.01 -5.40 -5.99
CA ALA A 648 -18.11 -6.83 -5.84
C ALA A 648 -18.84 -7.50 -7.00
N VAL A 649 -19.82 -6.85 -7.66
CA VAL A 649 -20.41 -7.38 -8.91
C VAL A 649 -19.32 -7.53 -9.97
N VAL A 650 -18.43 -6.55 -10.12
CA VAL A 650 -17.38 -6.58 -11.15
C VAL A 650 -16.36 -7.69 -10.88
N THR A 651 -16.08 -8.03 -9.61
CA THR A 651 -15.21 -9.16 -9.25
C THR A 651 -15.94 -10.51 -9.27
N LEU A 652 -17.22 -10.57 -8.87
CA LEU A 652 -18.09 -11.75 -9.01
C LEU A 652 -18.24 -12.15 -10.47
N VAL A 653 -18.57 -11.20 -11.36
CA VAL A 653 -18.63 -11.40 -12.81
C VAL A 653 -17.33 -11.97 -13.35
N GLN A 654 -16.18 -11.45 -12.91
CA GLN A 654 -14.86 -11.95 -13.30
C GLN A 654 -14.53 -13.34 -12.71
N ALA A 655 -14.99 -13.66 -11.50
CA ALA A 655 -14.77 -14.96 -10.88
C ALA A 655 -15.69 -16.04 -11.49
N TYR A 656 -16.97 -15.74 -11.67
CA TYR A 656 -17.93 -16.62 -12.34
C TYR A 656 -17.59 -16.85 -13.82
N ALA A 657 -17.09 -15.85 -14.55
CA ALA A 657 -16.57 -16.05 -15.91
C ALA A 657 -15.40 -17.05 -15.96
N ARG A 658 -14.48 -16.99 -14.98
CA ARG A 658 -13.38 -17.98 -14.86
C ARG A 658 -13.86 -19.37 -14.44
N LEU A 659 -14.95 -19.44 -13.67
CA LEU A 659 -15.65 -20.67 -13.33
C LEU A 659 -16.64 -21.14 -14.44
N ARG A 660 -16.75 -20.42 -15.57
CA ARG A 660 -17.73 -20.62 -16.66
C ARG A 660 -19.20 -20.71 -16.19
N ARG A 661 -19.54 -19.99 -15.12
CA ARG A 661 -20.90 -19.86 -14.57
C ARG A 661 -21.61 -18.64 -15.16
N TRP A 662 -21.83 -18.69 -16.47
CA TRP A 662 -22.40 -17.58 -17.25
C TRP A 662 -23.80 -17.17 -16.76
N GLU A 663 -24.58 -18.11 -16.24
CA GLU A 663 -25.90 -17.85 -15.66
C GLU A 663 -25.82 -16.98 -14.40
N LYS A 664 -24.75 -17.13 -13.60
CA LYS A 664 -24.49 -16.24 -12.45
C LYS A 664 -23.97 -14.87 -12.89
N VAL A 665 -23.20 -14.79 -13.98
CA VAL A 665 -22.78 -13.50 -14.56
C VAL A 665 -24.01 -12.68 -14.99
N GLU A 666 -24.95 -13.30 -15.70
CA GLU A 666 -26.20 -12.65 -16.12
C GLU A 666 -27.07 -12.26 -14.90
N LEU A 667 -27.26 -13.17 -13.95
CA LEU A 667 -28.04 -12.94 -12.73
C LEU A 667 -27.57 -11.70 -11.94
N TRP A 668 -26.29 -11.62 -11.61
CA TRP A 668 -25.74 -10.51 -10.82
C TRP A 668 -25.74 -9.18 -11.60
N ALA A 669 -25.54 -9.21 -12.92
CA ALA A 669 -25.67 -8.02 -13.77
C ALA A 669 -27.12 -7.51 -13.82
N ARG A 670 -28.11 -8.39 -13.98
CA ARG A 670 -29.55 -8.03 -13.93
C ARG A 670 -29.97 -7.55 -12.52
N ALA A 671 -29.45 -8.16 -11.45
CA ALA A 671 -29.74 -7.75 -10.07
C ALA A 671 -29.29 -6.31 -9.76
N LEU A 672 -28.07 -5.93 -10.19
CA LEU A 672 -27.58 -4.56 -9.97
C LEU A 672 -28.37 -3.51 -10.78
N ILE A 673 -28.84 -3.87 -11.98
CA ILE A 673 -29.78 -3.03 -12.75
C ILE A 673 -31.11 -2.87 -11.99
N LYS A 674 -31.69 -3.96 -11.46
CA LYS A 674 -32.95 -3.92 -10.68
C LYS A 674 -32.84 -3.05 -9.44
N LYS A 675 -31.70 -3.07 -8.74
CA LYS A 675 -31.41 -2.21 -7.57
C LYS A 675 -30.96 -0.78 -7.93
N ARG A 676 -30.85 -0.43 -9.22
CA ARG A 676 -30.44 0.91 -9.73
C ARG A 676 -29.06 1.40 -9.23
N ASN A 677 -28.21 0.52 -8.69
CA ASN A 677 -26.91 0.88 -8.11
C ASN A 677 -25.85 1.06 -9.21
N PHE A 678 -25.85 2.22 -9.86
CA PHE A 678 -24.99 2.53 -11.00
C PHE A 678 -23.65 3.21 -10.65
N LYS A 679 -23.29 3.27 -9.35
CA LYS A 679 -22.19 4.11 -8.80
C LYS A 679 -20.82 3.90 -9.46
N TYR A 680 -20.53 2.69 -9.95
CA TYR A 680 -19.28 2.35 -10.65
C TYR A 680 -19.50 1.82 -12.08
N LYS A 681 -20.74 1.47 -12.45
CA LYS A 681 -21.10 0.87 -13.75
C LYS A 681 -22.49 1.33 -14.19
N SER A 682 -22.57 1.92 -15.38
CA SER A 682 -23.83 2.37 -15.97
C SER A 682 -24.75 1.20 -16.38
N LYS A 683 -26.07 1.43 -16.46
CA LYS A 683 -27.03 0.46 -17.04
C LYS A 683 -26.59 -0.08 -18.42
N LYS A 684 -25.89 0.75 -19.21
CA LYS A 684 -25.33 0.40 -20.53
C LYS A 684 -24.14 -0.56 -20.45
N GLU A 685 -23.27 -0.44 -19.44
CA GLU A 685 -22.18 -1.38 -19.18
C GLU A 685 -22.70 -2.71 -18.59
N LEU A 686 -23.68 -2.65 -17.69
CA LEU A 686 -24.30 -3.86 -17.13
C LEU A 686 -25.07 -4.65 -18.20
N GLY A 687 -25.75 -3.95 -19.12
CA GLY A 687 -26.32 -4.55 -20.33
C GLY A 687 -25.27 -5.21 -21.24
N ARG A 688 -24.02 -4.73 -21.25
CA ARG A 688 -22.91 -5.41 -21.94
C ARG A 688 -22.45 -6.66 -21.20
N TYR A 689 -22.42 -6.68 -19.86
CA TYR A 689 -22.12 -7.90 -19.11
C TYR A 689 -23.16 -9.01 -19.33
N ILE A 690 -24.45 -8.65 -19.43
CA ILE A 690 -25.52 -9.56 -19.88
C ILE A 690 -25.21 -10.07 -21.31
N ALA A 691 -24.91 -9.17 -22.25
CA ALA A 691 -24.63 -9.54 -23.63
C ALA A 691 -23.41 -10.47 -23.80
N ILE A 692 -22.40 -10.35 -22.93
CA ILE A 692 -21.25 -11.28 -22.88
C ILE A 692 -21.70 -12.63 -22.32
N ALA A 693 -22.41 -12.65 -21.18
CA ALA A 693 -22.83 -13.89 -20.54
C ALA A 693 -23.62 -14.79 -21.50
N ILE A 694 -24.57 -14.22 -22.23
CA ILE A 694 -25.36 -14.93 -23.23
C ILE A 694 -24.47 -15.41 -24.39
N SER A 695 -23.55 -14.57 -24.88
CA SER A 695 -22.66 -14.92 -26.00
C SER A 695 -21.59 -15.96 -25.64
N GLU A 696 -21.09 -15.99 -24.40
CA GLU A 696 -20.13 -16.99 -23.91
C GLU A 696 -20.83 -18.28 -23.49
N ASN A 697 -22.05 -18.22 -22.96
CA ASN A 697 -22.91 -19.38 -22.76
C ASN A 697 -23.16 -20.10 -24.09
N ALA A 698 -23.62 -19.36 -25.11
CA ALA A 698 -23.72 -19.87 -26.47
C ALA A 698 -22.36 -20.34 -27.04
N GLY A 699 -21.28 -19.63 -26.71
CA GLY A 699 -19.92 -20.00 -27.08
C GLY A 699 -19.47 -21.35 -26.50
N ASP A 700 -19.81 -21.66 -25.25
CA ASP A 700 -19.52 -22.94 -24.60
C ASP A 700 -20.47 -24.07 -25.04
N LEU A 701 -21.77 -23.80 -25.20
CA LEU A 701 -22.72 -24.74 -25.84
C LEU A 701 -22.22 -25.15 -27.24
N SER A 702 -21.72 -24.18 -28.02
CA SER A 702 -21.10 -24.42 -29.33
C SER A 702 -19.78 -25.22 -29.27
N LYS A 703 -19.08 -25.28 -28.12
CA LYS A 703 -17.90 -26.14 -27.91
C LYS A 703 -18.32 -27.56 -27.47
N MET A 704 -19.44 -27.67 -26.76
CA MET A 704 -20.11 -28.93 -26.38
C MET A 704 -20.89 -29.59 -27.54
N GLN A 705 -20.70 -29.14 -28.79
CA GLN A 705 -21.43 -29.57 -29.99
C GLN A 705 -22.96 -29.37 -29.96
N LYS A 706 -23.49 -28.71 -28.92
CA LYS A 706 -24.90 -28.29 -28.77
C LYS A 706 -25.19 -27.07 -29.65
N HIS A 707 -25.08 -27.26 -30.97
CA HIS A 707 -25.06 -26.16 -31.93
C HIS A 707 -26.39 -25.39 -32.01
N ASP A 708 -27.53 -26.07 -32.05
CA ASP A 708 -28.83 -25.38 -32.14
C ASP A 708 -29.24 -24.69 -30.82
N GLU A 709 -28.82 -25.22 -29.66
CA GLU A 709 -28.93 -24.49 -28.38
C GLU A 709 -28.09 -23.20 -28.40
N ALA A 710 -26.84 -23.27 -28.89
CA ALA A 710 -25.97 -22.11 -29.03
C ALA A 710 -26.52 -21.06 -30.03
N ILE A 711 -27.11 -21.50 -31.14
CA ILE A 711 -27.75 -20.64 -32.15
C ILE A 711 -29.00 -19.99 -31.55
N LYS A 712 -29.85 -20.74 -30.84
CA LYS A 712 -31.04 -20.23 -30.13
C LYS A 712 -30.65 -19.16 -29.10
N GLU A 713 -29.60 -19.41 -28.34
CA GLU A 713 -29.09 -18.49 -27.31
C GLU A 713 -28.48 -17.21 -27.92
N SER A 714 -27.73 -17.34 -29.03
CA SER A 714 -27.22 -16.17 -29.78
C SER A 714 -28.34 -15.40 -30.48
N MET A 715 -29.41 -16.06 -30.92
CA MET A 715 -30.60 -15.40 -31.48
C MET A 715 -31.45 -14.71 -30.40
N ARG A 716 -31.49 -15.22 -29.16
CA ARG A 716 -32.03 -14.49 -27.98
C ARG A 716 -31.30 -13.16 -27.80
N LEU A 717 -29.98 -13.17 -27.92
CA LEU A 717 -29.14 -11.96 -27.83
C LEU A 717 -29.43 -10.95 -28.96
N VAL A 718 -29.62 -11.40 -30.21
CA VAL A 718 -30.04 -10.54 -31.33
C VAL A 718 -31.42 -9.91 -31.06
N LYS A 719 -32.37 -10.69 -30.51
CA LYS A 719 -33.75 -10.23 -30.22
C LYS A 719 -33.80 -9.22 -29.07
N GLU A 720 -33.20 -9.54 -27.92
CA GLU A 720 -33.21 -8.68 -26.73
C GLU A 720 -32.50 -7.34 -26.99
N PHE A 721 -31.38 -7.35 -27.72
CA PHE A 721 -30.57 -6.16 -27.97
C PHE A 721 -30.83 -5.51 -29.35
N ARG A 722 -31.99 -5.76 -29.99
CA ARG A 722 -32.33 -5.24 -31.34
C ARG A 722 -32.15 -3.73 -31.52
N GLY A 723 -32.41 -2.93 -30.48
CA GLY A 723 -32.21 -1.48 -30.49
C GLY A 723 -30.72 -1.04 -30.49
N SER A 724 -29.82 -1.93 -30.09
CA SER A 724 -28.37 -1.71 -30.13
C SER A 724 -27.77 -2.32 -31.39
N LYS A 725 -27.74 -1.53 -32.48
CA LYS A 725 -27.12 -1.95 -33.76
C LYS A 725 -25.66 -2.42 -33.60
N GLU A 726 -24.94 -1.94 -32.58
CA GLU A 726 -23.60 -2.43 -32.22
C GLU A 726 -23.62 -3.88 -31.71
N LEU A 727 -24.55 -4.24 -30.81
CA LEU A 727 -24.59 -5.56 -30.19
C LEU A 727 -25.31 -6.59 -31.08
N ALA A 728 -26.45 -6.22 -31.68
CA ALA A 728 -27.23 -7.10 -32.53
C ALA A 728 -26.44 -7.57 -33.78
N SER A 729 -25.61 -6.70 -34.37
CA SER A 729 -24.80 -7.05 -35.54
C SER A 729 -23.65 -8.01 -35.22
N LYS A 730 -23.02 -7.91 -34.03
CA LYS A 730 -22.03 -8.89 -33.55
C LYS A 730 -22.67 -10.23 -33.21
N ALA A 731 -23.81 -10.21 -32.51
CA ALA A 731 -24.54 -11.41 -32.16
C ALA A 731 -25.01 -12.18 -33.41
N LEU A 732 -25.50 -11.48 -34.45
CA LEU A 732 -25.86 -12.11 -35.73
C LEU A 732 -24.64 -12.68 -36.46
N MET A 733 -23.47 -12.06 -36.33
CA MET A 733 -22.23 -12.64 -36.86
C MET A 733 -21.77 -13.87 -36.06
N ASN A 734 -22.01 -13.92 -34.75
CA ASN A 734 -21.77 -15.12 -33.93
C ASN A 734 -22.69 -16.28 -34.34
N VAL A 735 -23.95 -15.99 -34.71
CA VAL A 735 -24.86 -16.97 -35.32
C VAL A 735 -24.30 -17.53 -36.64
N ALA A 736 -23.75 -16.67 -37.52
CA ALA A 736 -23.09 -17.14 -38.76
C ALA A 736 -21.90 -18.06 -38.49
N VAL A 737 -21.03 -17.70 -37.53
CA VAL A 737 -19.89 -18.53 -37.07
C VAL A 737 -20.38 -19.85 -36.45
N MET A 738 -21.53 -19.89 -35.79
CA MET A 738 -22.11 -21.11 -35.23
C MET A 738 -22.70 -22.03 -36.29
N TYR A 739 -23.35 -21.49 -37.34
CA TYR A 739 -23.73 -22.29 -38.52
C TYR A 739 -22.50 -22.86 -39.23
N GLU A 740 -21.41 -22.09 -39.35
CA GLU A 740 -20.15 -22.54 -39.95
C GLU A 740 -19.56 -23.74 -39.18
N ARG A 741 -19.54 -23.66 -37.85
CA ARG A 741 -19.14 -24.76 -36.94
C ARG A 741 -20.02 -25.99 -37.06
N ALA A 742 -21.34 -25.79 -37.18
CA ALA A 742 -22.32 -26.85 -37.40
C ALA A 742 -22.26 -27.45 -38.82
N LYS A 743 -21.26 -27.10 -39.64
CA LYS A 743 -21.11 -27.46 -41.06
C LYS A 743 -22.27 -27.00 -41.96
N ARG A 744 -23.18 -26.16 -41.46
CA ARG A 744 -24.33 -25.57 -42.17
C ARG A 744 -23.89 -24.39 -43.03
N ILE A 745 -22.94 -24.60 -43.94
CA ILE A 745 -22.25 -23.52 -44.67
C ILE A 745 -23.21 -22.64 -45.48
N LYS A 746 -24.30 -23.21 -46.05
CA LYS A 746 -25.34 -22.43 -46.75
C LYS A 746 -26.02 -21.41 -45.82
N ASP A 747 -26.34 -21.80 -44.57
CA ASP A 747 -26.92 -20.90 -43.57
C ASP A 747 -25.89 -19.89 -43.03
N ALA A 748 -24.63 -20.31 -42.88
CA ALA A 748 -23.53 -19.45 -42.48
C ALA A 748 -23.33 -18.30 -43.48
N VAL A 749 -23.16 -18.61 -44.77
CA VAL A 749 -23.01 -17.61 -45.84
C VAL A 749 -24.22 -16.69 -45.92
N ARG A 750 -25.44 -17.24 -45.94
CA ARG A 750 -26.70 -16.45 -45.92
C ARG A 750 -26.77 -15.50 -44.71
N THR A 751 -26.25 -15.91 -43.55
CA THR A 751 -26.21 -15.09 -42.34
C THR A 751 -25.09 -14.03 -42.38
N TYR A 752 -23.91 -14.35 -42.92
CA TYR A 752 -22.86 -13.35 -43.19
C TYR A 752 -23.34 -12.30 -44.20
N GLU A 753 -24.00 -12.69 -45.29
CA GLU A 753 -24.59 -11.78 -46.27
C GLU A 753 -25.66 -10.88 -45.63
N ARG A 754 -26.48 -11.45 -44.72
CA ARG A 754 -27.41 -10.66 -43.89
C ARG A 754 -26.68 -9.63 -43.02
N VAL A 755 -25.54 -9.95 -42.42
CA VAL A 755 -24.71 -8.98 -41.67
C VAL A 755 -24.18 -7.88 -42.60
N VAL A 756 -23.74 -8.21 -43.81
CA VAL A 756 -23.30 -7.22 -44.82
C VAL A 756 -24.44 -6.28 -45.24
N ARG A 757 -25.64 -6.83 -45.45
CA ARG A 757 -26.83 -6.09 -45.94
C ARG A 757 -27.48 -5.25 -44.83
N ASP A 758 -27.95 -5.89 -43.77
CA ASP A 758 -28.76 -5.27 -42.71
C ASP A 758 -27.94 -4.28 -41.87
N TYR A 759 -26.62 -4.51 -41.75
CA TYR A 759 -25.72 -3.74 -40.89
C TYR A 759 -24.54 -3.10 -41.63
N LYS A 760 -24.72 -2.71 -42.90
CA LYS A 760 -23.69 -2.17 -43.82
C LYS A 760 -22.74 -1.07 -43.28
N SER A 761 -23.15 -0.32 -42.24
CA SER A 761 -22.33 0.72 -41.60
C SER A 761 -21.48 0.22 -40.41
N GLN A 762 -21.77 -0.96 -39.87
CA GLN A 762 -21.07 -1.52 -38.71
C GLN A 762 -19.74 -2.17 -39.12
N GLY A 763 -18.78 -2.23 -38.19
CA GLY A 763 -17.46 -2.81 -38.47
C GLY A 763 -17.50 -4.28 -38.92
N VAL A 764 -18.46 -5.04 -38.41
CA VAL A 764 -18.66 -6.47 -38.74
C VAL A 764 -19.08 -6.72 -40.19
N ALA A 765 -19.71 -5.77 -40.89
CA ALA A 765 -20.09 -5.94 -42.29
C ALA A 765 -18.86 -6.15 -43.20
N SER A 766 -17.76 -5.43 -42.92
CA SER A 766 -16.48 -5.66 -43.62
C SER A 766 -15.72 -6.91 -43.18
N GLU A 767 -16.07 -7.49 -42.03
CA GLU A 767 -15.49 -8.75 -41.54
C GLU A 767 -16.24 -9.94 -42.17
N ALA A 768 -17.57 -9.90 -42.16
CA ALA A 768 -18.45 -10.86 -42.86
C ALA A 768 -18.16 -10.94 -44.37
N GLN A 769 -18.02 -9.80 -45.06
CA GLN A 769 -17.69 -9.81 -46.50
C GLN A 769 -16.32 -10.43 -46.80
N PHE A 770 -15.36 -10.32 -45.87
CA PHE A 770 -14.05 -10.96 -45.99
C PHE A 770 -14.12 -12.47 -45.72
N ILE A 771 -14.89 -12.90 -44.72
CA ILE A 771 -15.10 -14.32 -44.40
C ILE A 771 -15.85 -15.05 -45.52
N ILE A 772 -16.80 -14.41 -46.22
CA ILE A 772 -17.45 -15.02 -47.40
C ILE A 772 -16.40 -15.39 -48.48
N GLY A 773 -15.37 -14.56 -48.68
CA GLY A 773 -14.25 -14.90 -49.56
C GLY A 773 -13.42 -16.09 -49.07
N LEU A 774 -13.08 -16.11 -47.77
CA LEU A 774 -12.36 -17.22 -47.15
C LEU A 774 -13.13 -18.55 -47.20
N ILE A 775 -14.46 -18.52 -47.05
CA ILE A 775 -15.31 -19.71 -47.11
C ILE A 775 -15.30 -20.30 -48.52
N TYR A 776 -15.44 -19.47 -49.56
CA TYR A 776 -15.32 -19.95 -50.94
C TYR A 776 -13.91 -20.43 -51.26
N GLU A 777 -12.86 -19.77 -50.78
CA GLU A 777 -11.47 -20.20 -50.97
C GLU A 777 -11.19 -21.57 -50.31
N ASN A 778 -11.68 -21.77 -49.08
CA ASN A 778 -11.62 -23.05 -48.38
C ASN A 778 -12.48 -24.16 -49.03
N GLN A 779 -13.52 -23.79 -49.80
CA GLN A 779 -14.31 -24.71 -50.63
C GLN A 779 -13.70 -24.95 -52.02
N THR A 780 -12.47 -24.47 -52.28
CA THR A 780 -11.81 -24.42 -53.61
C THR A 780 -12.63 -23.73 -54.71
N ARG A 781 -13.61 -22.91 -54.31
CA ARG A 781 -14.47 -22.09 -55.16
C ARG A 781 -13.76 -20.76 -55.44
N PHE A 782 -12.65 -20.86 -56.15
CA PHE A 782 -11.65 -19.79 -56.28
C PHE A 782 -12.17 -18.56 -57.01
N GLU A 783 -13.12 -18.72 -57.94
CA GLU A 783 -13.73 -17.59 -58.65
C GLU A 783 -14.65 -16.78 -57.73
N GLU A 784 -15.56 -17.45 -57.02
CA GLU A 784 -16.45 -16.80 -56.05
C GLU A 784 -15.68 -16.21 -54.86
N ALA A 785 -14.55 -16.84 -54.48
CA ALA A 785 -13.60 -16.28 -53.51
C ALA A 785 -12.98 -14.97 -54.01
N ALA A 786 -12.37 -14.99 -55.21
CA ALA A 786 -11.77 -13.79 -55.80
C ALA A 786 -12.80 -12.66 -55.98
N ASP A 787 -14.04 -12.99 -56.34
CA ASP A 787 -15.10 -12.01 -56.54
C ASP A 787 -15.72 -11.50 -55.21
N ALA A 788 -15.85 -12.36 -54.19
CA ALA A 788 -16.19 -11.93 -52.82
C ALA A 788 -15.12 -11.01 -52.22
N PHE A 789 -13.84 -11.33 -52.43
CA PHE A 789 -12.74 -10.43 -52.07
C PHE A 789 -12.75 -9.14 -52.91
N MET A 790 -13.13 -9.17 -54.20
CA MET A 790 -13.29 -7.96 -55.01
C MET A 790 -14.44 -7.05 -54.56
N LYS A 791 -15.48 -7.60 -53.92
CA LYS A 791 -16.57 -6.83 -53.27
C LYS A 791 -16.05 -6.00 -52.08
N MET A 792 -14.93 -6.36 -51.45
CA MET A 792 -14.28 -5.54 -50.39
C MET A 792 -13.84 -4.14 -50.86
N GLY A 793 -13.79 -3.87 -52.18
CA GLY A 793 -13.63 -2.52 -52.72
C GLY A 793 -14.72 -1.53 -52.27
N LYS A 794 -15.93 -2.01 -51.93
CA LYS A 794 -16.98 -1.19 -51.30
C LYS A 794 -16.56 -0.67 -49.92
N PHE A 795 -15.71 -1.42 -49.21
CA PHE A 795 -15.19 -1.11 -47.88
C PHE A 795 -13.79 -0.47 -47.91
N LYS A 796 -13.46 0.34 -48.94
CA LYS A 796 -12.10 0.87 -49.22
C LYS A 796 -11.34 1.57 -48.08
N LYS A 797 -12.03 2.02 -47.01
CA LYS A 797 -11.44 2.60 -45.79
C LYS A 797 -11.00 1.57 -44.74
N LYS A 798 -11.39 0.29 -44.85
CA LYS A 798 -11.14 -0.76 -43.85
C LYS A 798 -9.78 -1.44 -44.07
N LYS A 799 -9.11 -1.83 -42.97
CA LYS A 799 -7.74 -2.36 -42.98
C LYS A 799 -7.58 -3.63 -43.83
N GLN A 800 -8.61 -4.47 -43.91
CA GLN A 800 -8.62 -5.72 -44.66
C GLN A 800 -8.85 -5.56 -46.17
N ALA A 801 -9.40 -4.42 -46.62
CA ALA A 801 -9.78 -4.24 -48.04
C ALA A 801 -8.59 -4.26 -49.03
N PRO A 802 -7.41 -3.67 -48.72
CA PRO A 802 -6.21 -3.84 -49.55
C PRO A 802 -5.77 -5.29 -49.67
N ASP A 803 -5.76 -6.06 -48.58
CA ASP A 803 -5.34 -7.45 -48.61
C ASP A 803 -6.35 -8.34 -49.33
N ALA A 804 -7.67 -8.10 -49.17
CA ALA A 804 -8.70 -8.80 -49.93
C ALA A 804 -8.50 -8.66 -51.45
N ILE A 805 -8.38 -7.43 -51.97
CA ILE A 805 -8.17 -7.24 -53.42
C ILE A 805 -6.79 -7.79 -53.88
N ARG A 806 -5.79 -7.83 -52.99
CA ARG A 806 -4.51 -8.50 -53.23
C ARG A 806 -4.66 -10.02 -53.29
N TYR A 807 -5.50 -10.64 -52.46
CA TYR A 807 -5.82 -12.07 -52.52
C TYR A 807 -6.61 -12.42 -53.79
N ALA A 808 -7.61 -11.63 -54.17
CA ALA A 808 -8.30 -11.79 -55.45
C ALA A 808 -7.35 -11.79 -56.66
N ALA A 809 -6.30 -10.95 -56.62
CA ALA A 809 -5.27 -10.90 -57.65
C ALA A 809 -4.30 -12.10 -57.60
N LEU A 810 -3.95 -12.58 -56.40
CA LEU A 810 -3.11 -13.77 -56.18
C LEU A 810 -3.81 -15.07 -56.59
N ILE A 811 -5.09 -15.22 -56.25
CA ILE A 811 -5.92 -16.38 -56.61
C ILE A 811 -6.03 -16.48 -58.14
N ARG A 812 -6.39 -15.37 -58.81
CA ARG A 812 -6.44 -15.31 -60.28
C ARG A 812 -5.08 -15.60 -60.93
N GLU A 813 -3.98 -15.13 -60.35
CA GLU A 813 -2.63 -15.48 -60.83
C GLU A 813 -2.30 -16.97 -60.68
N ALA A 814 -2.66 -17.60 -59.56
CA ALA A 814 -2.49 -19.03 -59.35
C ALA A 814 -3.36 -19.87 -60.32
N GLN A 815 -4.56 -19.39 -60.63
CA GLN A 815 -5.42 -19.91 -61.71
C GLN A 815 -4.89 -19.62 -63.13
N LYS A 816 -3.75 -18.95 -63.27
CA LYS A 816 -3.17 -18.47 -64.55
C LYS A 816 -4.02 -17.42 -65.30
N ASP A 817 -5.06 -16.87 -64.66
CA ASP A 817 -5.75 -15.63 -65.07
C ASP A 817 -4.87 -14.40 -64.77
N TYR A 818 -3.74 -14.32 -65.49
CA TYR A 818 -2.83 -13.18 -65.40
C TYR A 818 -3.51 -11.86 -65.79
N LYS A 819 -4.52 -11.90 -66.68
CA LYS A 819 -5.27 -10.70 -67.13
C LYS A 819 -6.15 -10.14 -66.01
N GLY A 820 -6.95 -10.98 -65.35
CA GLY A 820 -7.77 -10.60 -64.20
C GLY A 820 -6.94 -10.31 -62.95
N SER A 821 -5.80 -10.99 -62.77
CA SER A 821 -4.81 -10.62 -61.75
C SER A 821 -4.28 -9.19 -61.95
N ILE A 822 -3.85 -8.85 -63.18
CA ILE A 822 -3.45 -7.48 -63.54
C ILE A 822 -4.61 -6.49 -63.29
N LYS A 823 -5.85 -6.82 -63.70
CA LYS A 823 -7.05 -5.98 -63.46
C LYS A 823 -7.30 -5.74 -61.96
N ALA A 824 -7.12 -6.76 -61.12
CA ALA A 824 -7.26 -6.65 -59.66
C ALA A 824 -6.12 -5.82 -59.03
N PHE A 825 -4.86 -6.02 -59.45
CA PHE A 825 -3.73 -5.19 -59.00
C PHE A 825 -3.82 -3.73 -59.49
N GLN A 826 -4.35 -3.46 -60.68
CA GLN A 826 -4.65 -2.12 -61.16
C GLN A 826 -5.75 -1.44 -60.31
N LYS A 827 -6.82 -2.18 -59.97
CA LYS A 827 -7.87 -1.70 -59.04
C LYS A 827 -7.30 -1.41 -57.65
N TRP A 828 -6.40 -2.26 -57.16
CA TRP A 828 -5.65 -2.03 -55.90
C TRP A 828 -4.87 -0.72 -55.94
N LEU A 829 -4.09 -0.49 -57.01
CA LEU A 829 -3.29 0.73 -57.19
C LEU A 829 -4.14 1.98 -57.37
N LYS A 830 -5.33 1.87 -57.97
CA LYS A 830 -6.30 2.99 -58.08
C LYS A 830 -6.92 3.36 -56.73
N LEU A 831 -7.15 2.37 -55.85
CA LEU A 831 -7.75 2.60 -54.53
C LEU A 831 -6.75 3.02 -53.46
N TRP A 832 -5.50 2.54 -53.51
CA TRP A 832 -4.49 2.76 -52.48
C TRP A 832 -3.09 3.17 -53.03
N PRO A 833 -3.00 4.21 -53.89
CA PRO A 833 -1.75 4.59 -54.56
C PRO A 833 -0.62 5.04 -53.62
N LYS A 834 -0.94 5.45 -52.38
CA LYS A 834 0.00 5.92 -51.35
C LYS A 834 0.34 4.87 -50.27
N LYS A 835 -0.09 3.60 -50.41
CA LYS A 835 0.31 2.53 -49.46
C LYS A 835 1.70 1.99 -49.79
N ASP A 836 2.43 1.54 -48.78
CA ASP A 836 3.85 1.10 -48.90
C ASP A 836 4.05 -0.01 -49.95
N LEU A 837 3.09 -0.94 -49.97
CA LEU A 837 2.98 -2.05 -50.94
C LEU A 837 2.71 -1.59 -52.37
N ALA A 838 2.40 -0.32 -52.65
CA ALA A 838 2.15 0.15 -54.01
C ALA A 838 3.36 -0.02 -54.94
N ALA A 839 4.58 0.06 -54.39
CA ALA A 839 5.80 -0.30 -55.12
C ALA A 839 5.80 -1.79 -55.50
N THR A 840 5.58 -2.68 -54.52
CA THR A 840 5.55 -4.14 -54.72
C THR A 840 4.44 -4.58 -55.68
N VAL A 841 3.23 -4.05 -55.51
CA VAL A 841 2.08 -4.34 -56.37
C VAL A 841 2.31 -3.83 -57.80
N PHE A 842 2.88 -2.63 -57.96
CA PHE A 842 3.23 -2.12 -59.28
C PHE A 842 4.32 -2.98 -59.93
N PHE A 843 5.40 -3.29 -59.23
CA PHE A 843 6.47 -4.15 -59.73
C PHE A 843 5.95 -5.53 -60.16
N ARG A 844 5.02 -6.12 -59.40
CA ARG A 844 4.46 -7.45 -59.67
C ARG A 844 3.56 -7.52 -60.91
N ILE A 845 2.99 -6.39 -61.36
CA ILE A 845 2.38 -6.29 -62.71
C ILE A 845 3.45 -6.47 -63.80
N GLY A 846 4.69 -6.03 -63.59
CA GLY A 846 5.82 -6.31 -64.48
C GLY A 846 6.14 -7.80 -64.56
N LEU A 847 6.22 -8.47 -63.41
CA LEU A 847 6.40 -9.93 -63.32
C LEU A 847 5.26 -10.71 -64.00
N LEU A 848 4.02 -10.23 -63.95
CA LEU A 848 2.89 -10.84 -64.66
C LEU A 848 3.01 -10.68 -66.17
N TYR A 849 3.43 -9.52 -66.67
CA TYR A 849 3.74 -9.34 -68.10
C TYR A 849 4.96 -10.18 -68.55
N GLU A 850 5.95 -10.36 -67.69
CA GLU A 850 7.10 -11.26 -67.93
C GLU A 850 6.66 -12.73 -68.02
N ARG A 851 5.77 -13.17 -67.11
CA ARG A 851 5.18 -14.53 -67.08
C ARG A 851 4.25 -14.87 -68.24
N ILE A 852 3.61 -13.87 -68.86
CA ILE A 852 2.81 -14.08 -70.09
C ILE A 852 3.71 -14.41 -71.29
N GLY A 853 4.98 -13.97 -71.30
CA GLY A 853 6.02 -14.41 -72.23
C GLY A 853 5.91 -13.97 -73.69
N ASP A 854 4.73 -13.55 -74.17
CA ASP A 854 4.52 -13.15 -75.57
C ASP A 854 5.26 -11.85 -75.95
N LYS A 855 5.54 -11.63 -77.25
CA LYS A 855 6.36 -10.49 -77.74
C LYS A 855 5.71 -9.10 -77.51
N ARG A 856 4.41 -9.02 -77.22
CA ARG A 856 3.70 -7.80 -76.77
C ARG A 856 3.76 -7.68 -75.24
N ALA A 857 3.62 -8.79 -74.51
CA ALA A 857 3.73 -8.83 -73.05
C ALA A 857 5.14 -8.51 -72.56
N LEU A 858 6.20 -9.10 -73.12
CA LEU A 858 7.60 -8.77 -72.79
C LEU A 858 7.93 -7.29 -73.07
N LYS A 859 7.45 -6.74 -74.19
CA LYS A 859 7.56 -5.29 -74.48
C LYS A 859 6.83 -4.44 -73.43
N SER A 860 5.74 -4.94 -72.86
CA SER A 860 5.00 -4.30 -71.77
C SER A 860 5.76 -4.41 -70.44
N ALA A 861 6.37 -5.56 -70.13
CA ALA A 861 7.22 -5.77 -68.96
C ALA A 861 8.42 -4.79 -68.94
N ILE A 862 9.17 -4.69 -70.05
CA ILE A 862 10.30 -3.75 -70.19
C ILE A 862 9.84 -2.31 -69.92
N LYS A 863 8.77 -1.85 -70.60
CA LYS A 863 8.21 -0.50 -70.39
C LYS A 863 7.74 -0.28 -68.95
N HIS A 864 7.18 -1.32 -68.33
CA HIS A 864 6.61 -1.24 -66.98
C HIS A 864 7.69 -1.24 -65.88
N TYR A 865 8.80 -1.98 -66.05
CA TYR A 865 9.97 -1.90 -65.18
C TYR A 865 10.68 -0.53 -65.29
N GLN A 866 10.84 -0.01 -66.51
CA GLN A 866 11.35 1.36 -66.71
C GLN A 866 10.43 2.41 -66.07
N LYS A 867 9.10 2.24 -66.17
CA LYS A 867 8.10 3.11 -65.51
C LYS A 867 8.10 2.95 -63.99
N PHE A 868 8.36 1.76 -63.45
CA PHE A 868 8.55 1.52 -62.02
C PHE A 868 9.74 2.33 -61.49
N ALA A 869 10.90 2.24 -62.14
CA ALA A 869 12.11 2.92 -61.70
C ALA A 869 11.97 4.45 -61.69
N LYS A 870 11.23 5.02 -62.66
CA LYS A 870 10.84 6.45 -62.66
C LYS A 870 9.81 6.80 -61.60
N LYS A 871 8.83 5.93 -61.32
CA LYS A 871 7.71 6.22 -60.40
C LYS A 871 8.06 6.05 -58.92
N PHE A 872 9.06 5.23 -58.59
CA PHE A 872 9.43 4.90 -57.21
C PHE A 872 10.94 5.11 -56.99
N PRO A 873 11.45 6.36 -57.05
CA PRO A 873 12.89 6.64 -57.01
C PRO A 873 13.59 6.09 -55.76
N GLU A 874 12.93 6.07 -54.61
CA GLU A 874 13.49 5.59 -53.33
C GLU A 874 13.49 4.06 -53.15
N ARG A 875 13.07 3.28 -54.14
CA ARG A 875 13.01 1.81 -54.07
C ARG A 875 14.27 1.16 -54.66
N TYR A 876 15.44 1.65 -54.24
CA TYR A 876 16.76 1.32 -54.80
C TYR A 876 16.98 -0.16 -55.11
N VAL A 877 16.78 -1.07 -54.16
CA VAL A 877 16.93 -2.53 -54.37
C VAL A 877 16.07 -3.03 -55.54
N MET A 878 14.82 -2.57 -55.63
CA MET A 878 13.90 -2.93 -56.70
C MET A 878 14.19 -2.21 -58.02
N LYS A 879 14.96 -1.11 -58.00
CA LYS A 879 15.45 -0.42 -59.22
C LYS A 879 16.61 -1.20 -59.84
N VAL A 880 17.53 -1.72 -59.02
CA VAL A 880 18.57 -2.68 -59.48
C VAL A 880 17.90 -3.86 -60.18
N GLU A 881 16.92 -4.51 -59.53
CA GLU A 881 16.17 -5.62 -60.12
C GLU A 881 15.36 -5.22 -61.37
N ALA A 882 14.62 -4.10 -61.34
CA ALA A 882 13.82 -3.66 -62.48
C ALA A 882 14.67 -3.40 -63.73
N TYR A 883 15.83 -2.76 -63.57
CA TYR A 883 16.75 -2.51 -64.67
C TYR A 883 17.43 -3.79 -65.15
N ALA A 884 17.91 -4.66 -64.26
CA ALA A 884 18.52 -5.94 -64.61
C ALA A 884 17.53 -6.86 -65.35
N ARG A 885 16.27 -6.98 -64.90
CA ARG A 885 15.22 -7.71 -65.61
C ARG A 885 14.90 -7.10 -66.97
N ALA A 886 14.73 -5.78 -67.06
CA ALA A 886 14.44 -5.12 -68.33
C ALA A 886 15.58 -5.33 -69.35
N ALA A 887 16.83 -5.29 -68.90
CA ALA A 887 18.01 -5.58 -69.71
C ALA A 887 18.06 -7.06 -70.13
N ASP A 888 17.88 -8.00 -69.21
CA ASP A 888 17.95 -9.44 -69.50
C ASP A 888 16.80 -9.94 -70.40
N ILE A 889 15.57 -9.42 -70.24
CA ILE A 889 14.47 -9.68 -71.19
C ILE A 889 14.86 -9.17 -72.58
N MET A 890 15.38 -7.94 -72.68
CA MET A 890 15.80 -7.35 -73.96
C MET A 890 16.97 -8.12 -74.60
N ARG A 891 17.92 -8.61 -73.80
CA ARG A 891 19.05 -9.47 -74.19
C ARG A 891 18.61 -10.84 -74.67
N LYS A 892 17.66 -11.49 -73.96
CA LYS A 892 17.05 -12.77 -74.36
C LYS A 892 16.28 -12.62 -75.67
N MET A 893 15.56 -11.52 -75.87
CA MET A 893 14.92 -11.20 -77.14
C MET A 893 15.94 -10.97 -78.27
N ASP A 894 17.04 -10.25 -78.02
CA ASP A 894 18.12 -10.04 -78.99
C ASP A 894 18.77 -11.38 -79.40
N LYS A 895 19.15 -12.22 -78.44
CA LYS A 895 19.71 -13.58 -78.69
C LYS A 895 18.72 -14.51 -79.40
N ALA A 896 17.41 -14.37 -79.18
CA ALA A 896 16.39 -15.17 -79.87
C ALA A 896 16.15 -14.72 -81.32
N ASP A 897 16.20 -13.41 -81.61
CA ASP A 897 16.13 -12.89 -82.98
C ASP A 897 17.50 -13.04 -83.72
N ASP A 898 18.62 -13.17 -82.98
CA ASP A 898 19.96 -13.48 -83.51
C ASP A 898 20.12 -14.98 -83.86
N LYS A 899 19.70 -15.92 -83.00
CA LYS A 899 19.65 -17.37 -83.37
C LYS A 899 18.81 -17.63 -84.62
N LYS A 900 17.75 -16.84 -84.86
CA LYS A 900 16.96 -16.89 -86.11
C LYS A 900 17.68 -16.29 -87.32
N SER A 901 18.69 -15.46 -87.08
CA SER A 901 19.57 -14.90 -88.11
C SER A 901 20.70 -15.88 -88.44
N GLU A 902 21.27 -16.55 -87.43
CA GLU A 902 22.24 -17.64 -87.50
C GLU A 902 21.70 -18.86 -88.26
N ALA A 903 20.53 -19.38 -87.89
CA ALA A 903 19.90 -20.51 -88.60
C ALA A 903 19.65 -20.18 -90.09
N LYS A 904 19.30 -18.92 -90.41
CA LYS A 904 19.16 -18.42 -91.79
C LYS A 904 20.48 -18.17 -92.52
N TRP A 905 21.62 -18.18 -91.81
CA TRP A 905 22.96 -18.11 -92.39
C TRP A 905 23.48 -19.52 -92.71
N ILE A 906 23.35 -20.45 -91.75
CA ILE A 906 23.72 -21.86 -91.90
C ILE A 906 22.90 -22.52 -93.02
N ALA A 907 21.57 -22.31 -93.04
CA ALA A 907 20.69 -22.80 -94.10
C ALA A 907 21.02 -22.23 -95.51
N LYS A 908 21.88 -21.20 -95.61
CA LYS A 908 22.37 -20.65 -96.87
C LYS A 908 23.78 -21.15 -97.24
N LYS A 909 24.29 -22.21 -96.60
CA LYS A 909 25.58 -22.89 -96.86
C LYS A 909 26.76 -21.92 -97.08
N ARG A 910 26.82 -20.84 -96.28
CA ARG A 910 27.84 -19.80 -96.45
C ARG A 910 29.20 -20.27 -95.95
N LYS A 911 30.24 -20.18 -96.80
CA LYS A 911 31.63 -20.55 -96.47
C LYS A 911 32.24 -19.71 -95.34
N THR A 912 31.67 -18.54 -95.00
CA THR A 912 32.13 -17.67 -93.92
C THR A 912 31.39 -17.95 -92.60
N PRO A 913 32.09 -18.06 -91.46
CA PRO A 913 31.48 -18.27 -90.15
C PRO A 913 30.41 -17.21 -89.81
N TYR A 914 29.36 -17.63 -89.09
CA TYR A 914 28.37 -16.67 -88.58
C TYR A 914 29.00 -15.79 -87.50
N ARG A 915 28.75 -14.47 -87.58
CA ARG A 915 29.14 -13.51 -86.53
C ARG A 915 27.89 -13.03 -85.79
N PRO A 916 27.72 -13.36 -84.48
CA PRO A 916 26.57 -12.97 -83.68
C PRO A 916 26.29 -11.46 -83.70
N ARG A 917 25.02 -11.08 -83.87
CA ARG A 917 24.59 -9.68 -84.01
C ARG A 917 23.95 -9.19 -82.71
N MET A 918 24.75 -8.62 -81.82
CA MET A 918 24.28 -7.96 -80.58
C MET A 918 23.62 -6.59 -80.86
N ARG A 919 22.54 -6.58 -81.65
CA ARG A 919 21.89 -5.37 -82.22
C ARG A 919 21.48 -4.36 -81.15
N ASN A 920 21.17 -4.81 -79.95
CA ASN A 920 20.73 -3.96 -78.85
C ASN A 920 21.78 -3.75 -77.75
N ARG A 921 23.05 -4.17 -77.91
CA ARG A 921 24.13 -4.10 -76.90
C ARG A 921 24.14 -2.76 -76.14
N LYS A 922 24.28 -1.61 -76.85
CA LYS A 922 24.28 -0.27 -76.23
C LYS A 922 23.04 0.03 -75.37
N LYS A 923 21.85 -0.46 -75.74
CA LYS A 923 20.59 -0.26 -74.99
C LYS A 923 20.46 -1.20 -73.80
N ILE A 924 21.05 -2.40 -73.89
CA ILE A 924 21.09 -3.41 -72.82
C ILE A 924 22.11 -2.99 -71.76
N SER A 925 23.33 -2.62 -72.17
CA SER A 925 24.38 -2.10 -71.28
C SER A 925 23.89 -0.87 -70.52
N ALA A 926 23.30 0.12 -71.21
CA ALA A 926 22.73 1.32 -70.60
C ALA A 926 21.49 1.07 -69.69
N LEU A 927 21.00 -0.16 -69.58
CA LEU A 927 20.06 -0.59 -68.53
C LEU A 927 20.80 -1.29 -67.38
N PHE A 928 21.74 -2.21 -67.66
CA PHE A 928 22.59 -2.82 -66.61
C PHE A 928 23.40 -1.77 -65.82
N GLU A 929 24.01 -0.80 -66.50
CA GLU A 929 24.70 0.35 -65.90
C GLU A 929 23.77 1.16 -64.97
N LYS A 930 22.51 1.35 -65.36
CA LYS A 930 21.51 2.01 -64.50
C LYS A 930 21.09 1.15 -63.32
N GLY A 931 21.16 -0.18 -63.44
CA GLY A 931 21.04 -1.09 -62.30
C GLY A 931 22.21 -0.92 -61.33
N LEU A 932 23.45 -0.89 -61.85
CA LEU A 932 24.67 -0.73 -61.05
C LEU A 932 24.77 0.64 -60.36
N ALA A 933 24.41 1.73 -61.04
CA ALA A 933 24.42 3.08 -60.46
C ALA A 933 23.46 3.24 -59.25
N GLU A 934 22.41 2.41 -59.17
CA GLU A 934 21.47 2.38 -58.05
C GLU A 934 21.93 1.45 -56.92
N PHE A 935 22.91 0.56 -57.16
CA PHE A 935 23.36 -0.44 -56.18
C PHE A 935 24.01 0.14 -54.92
N PRO A 936 24.90 1.16 -54.95
CA PRO A 936 25.44 1.76 -53.73
C PRO A 936 24.34 2.33 -52.83
N LYS A 937 23.33 3.00 -53.43
CA LYS A 937 22.15 3.51 -52.72
C LYS A 937 21.28 2.38 -52.17
N ALA A 938 21.14 1.28 -52.92
CA ALA A 938 20.46 0.06 -52.47
C ALA A 938 21.16 -0.58 -51.27
N MET A 939 22.50 -0.66 -51.28
CA MET A 939 23.29 -1.20 -50.18
C MET A 939 23.20 -0.33 -48.92
N ASN A 940 23.31 1.00 -49.06
CA ASN A 940 23.12 1.93 -47.93
C ASN A 940 21.72 1.80 -47.34
N GLN A 941 20.67 1.75 -48.17
CA GLN A 941 19.30 1.48 -47.74
C GLN A 941 19.18 0.12 -47.02
N VAL A 942 19.77 -0.94 -47.56
CA VAL A 942 19.74 -2.29 -46.97
C VAL A 942 20.48 -2.35 -45.63
N MET A 943 21.55 -1.59 -45.44
CA MET A 943 22.32 -1.59 -44.19
C MET A 943 21.49 -1.11 -42.99
N THR A 944 20.53 -0.20 -43.20
CA THR A 944 19.57 0.27 -42.19
C THR A 944 18.56 -0.80 -41.73
N LEU A 945 18.36 -1.86 -42.52
CA LEU A 945 17.36 -2.90 -42.23
C LEU A 945 17.89 -3.91 -41.20
N ARG A 946 16.98 -4.73 -40.64
CA ARG A 946 17.31 -5.77 -39.65
C ARG A 946 16.65 -7.12 -40.01
N GLY A 947 17.20 -8.21 -39.48
CA GLY A 947 16.63 -9.56 -39.60
C GLY A 947 16.52 -10.09 -41.04
N LYS A 948 15.54 -10.96 -41.28
CA LYS A 948 15.32 -11.63 -42.60
C LYS A 948 15.15 -10.64 -43.75
N ASP A 949 14.57 -9.47 -43.49
CA ASP A 949 14.40 -8.40 -44.48
C ASP A 949 15.72 -7.82 -44.97
N LYS A 950 16.72 -7.67 -44.07
CA LYS A 950 18.09 -7.31 -44.47
C LYS A 950 18.68 -8.39 -45.36
N ILE A 951 18.67 -9.65 -44.89
CA ILE A 951 19.28 -10.79 -45.59
C ILE A 951 18.72 -10.94 -47.00
N ALA A 952 17.39 -10.96 -47.15
CA ALA A 952 16.72 -11.12 -48.43
C ALA A 952 17.05 -9.96 -49.39
N LYS A 953 16.87 -8.70 -48.98
CA LYS A 953 17.13 -7.54 -49.85
C LYS A 953 18.61 -7.34 -50.17
N HIS A 954 19.50 -7.71 -49.26
CA HIS A 954 20.96 -7.75 -49.47
C HIS A 954 21.32 -8.78 -50.54
N ALA A 955 20.79 -10.00 -50.44
CA ALA A 955 20.98 -11.04 -51.45
C ALA A 955 20.38 -10.62 -52.81
N THR A 956 19.15 -10.09 -52.85
CA THR A 956 18.51 -9.59 -54.09
C THR A 956 19.33 -8.48 -54.75
N ALA A 957 19.73 -7.45 -53.99
CA ALA A 957 20.53 -6.35 -54.53
C ALA A 957 21.86 -6.84 -55.10
N LYS A 958 22.58 -7.70 -54.34
CA LYS A 958 23.86 -8.28 -54.77
C LYS A 958 23.71 -9.21 -55.97
N ASN A 959 22.65 -10.02 -56.04
CA ASN A 959 22.41 -10.93 -57.15
C ASN A 959 22.11 -10.17 -58.46
N TYR A 960 21.20 -9.18 -58.44
CA TYR A 960 20.90 -8.40 -59.64
C TYR A 960 22.01 -7.42 -60.04
N ALA A 961 22.84 -6.93 -59.10
CA ALA A 961 24.03 -6.17 -59.43
C ALA A 961 25.16 -7.07 -59.97
N ALA A 962 25.39 -8.24 -59.40
CA ALA A 962 26.34 -9.22 -59.93
C ALA A 962 25.91 -9.70 -61.33
N GLN A 963 24.63 -9.97 -61.57
CA GLN A 963 24.08 -10.26 -62.90
C GLN A 963 24.36 -9.12 -63.89
N ALA A 964 24.14 -7.87 -63.48
CA ALA A 964 24.38 -6.70 -64.33
C ALA A 964 25.87 -6.53 -64.67
N SER A 965 26.75 -6.66 -63.68
CA SER A 965 28.20 -6.65 -63.88
C SER A 965 28.67 -7.83 -64.73
N TYR A 966 28.09 -9.02 -64.52
CA TYR A 966 28.45 -10.24 -65.26
C TYR A 966 28.09 -10.14 -66.73
N TRP A 967 26.89 -9.68 -67.10
CA TRP A 967 26.56 -9.53 -68.53
C TRP A 967 27.33 -8.39 -69.21
N LEU A 968 27.81 -7.39 -68.45
CA LEU A 968 28.75 -6.40 -68.97
C LEU A 968 30.16 -7.00 -69.16
N ALA A 969 30.64 -7.83 -68.24
CA ALA A 969 31.92 -8.54 -68.35
C ALA A 969 31.89 -9.63 -69.45
N ASP A 970 30.81 -10.39 -69.57
CA ASP A 970 30.55 -11.37 -70.63
C ASP A 970 30.57 -10.69 -72.01
N TYR A 971 30.11 -9.43 -72.14
CA TYR A 971 30.28 -8.67 -73.38
C TYR A 971 31.74 -8.32 -73.69
N VAL A 972 32.60 -8.09 -72.70
CA VAL A 972 34.06 -7.88 -72.90
C VAL A 972 34.76 -9.21 -73.21
N PHE A 973 34.36 -10.30 -72.55
CA PHE A 973 34.81 -11.66 -72.88
C PHE A 973 34.52 -12.01 -74.34
N HIS A 974 33.33 -11.68 -74.86
CA HIS A 974 33.03 -11.87 -76.28
C HIS A 974 33.93 -11.02 -77.19
N ASP A 975 34.37 -9.83 -76.78
CA ASP A 975 35.31 -9.03 -77.58
C ASP A 975 36.72 -9.66 -77.57
N PHE A 976 37.19 -10.16 -76.42
CA PHE A 976 38.42 -10.96 -76.29
C PHE A 976 38.41 -12.26 -77.12
N ASP A 977 37.30 -12.99 -77.11
CA ASP A 977 37.17 -14.30 -77.77
C ASP A 977 37.03 -14.17 -79.30
N ASN A 978 36.53 -13.02 -79.78
CA ASN A 978 36.52 -12.66 -81.21
C ASN A 978 37.87 -12.11 -81.71
N ALA A 979 38.73 -11.56 -80.83
CA ALA A 979 40.12 -11.29 -81.18
C ALA A 979 40.89 -12.61 -81.26
N LYS A 980 41.81 -12.74 -82.23
CA LYS A 980 42.63 -13.94 -82.41
C LYS A 980 44.09 -13.55 -82.59
N ILE A 981 44.99 -14.32 -81.97
CA ILE A 981 46.43 -14.19 -82.22
C ILE A 981 46.67 -14.47 -83.72
N PRO A 982 47.29 -13.55 -84.50
CA PRO A 982 47.51 -13.76 -85.92
C PRO A 982 48.54 -14.88 -86.14
N GLY A 983 48.13 -15.99 -86.76
CA GLY A 983 49.02 -17.07 -87.18
C GLY A 983 49.94 -16.61 -88.31
N THR A 984 51.00 -15.88 -87.99
CA THR A 984 51.93 -15.30 -88.95
C THR A 984 53.33 -15.12 -88.37
N LEU A 985 54.34 -15.47 -89.15
CA LEU A 985 55.76 -15.37 -88.78
C LEU A 985 56.32 -13.94 -88.91
N LYS A 986 55.47 -12.91 -88.93
CA LYS A 986 55.86 -11.50 -89.07
C LYS A 986 55.88 -10.85 -87.67
N PRO A 987 57.04 -10.59 -87.05
CA PRO A 987 57.13 -10.23 -85.63
C PRO A 987 56.29 -9.01 -85.23
N LYS A 988 56.25 -7.96 -86.06
CA LYS A 988 55.44 -6.75 -85.78
C LYS A 988 53.93 -7.02 -85.75
N ILE A 989 53.42 -7.99 -86.52
CA ILE A 989 52.00 -8.34 -86.56
C ILE A 989 51.66 -9.28 -85.39
N LEU A 990 52.51 -10.29 -85.15
CA LEU A 990 52.36 -11.20 -84.02
C LEU A 990 52.45 -10.46 -82.67
N LYS A 991 53.43 -9.57 -82.49
CA LYS A 991 53.57 -8.69 -81.32
C LYS A 991 52.31 -7.89 -81.05
N LYS A 992 51.77 -7.22 -82.08
CA LYS A 992 50.54 -6.44 -81.93
C LYS A 992 49.35 -7.33 -81.56
N GLY A 993 49.18 -8.48 -82.24
CA GLY A 993 48.10 -9.41 -81.93
C GLY A 993 48.14 -9.96 -80.50
N LEU A 994 49.33 -10.27 -79.99
CA LEU A 994 49.56 -10.68 -78.61
C LEU A 994 49.21 -9.56 -77.61
N VAL A 995 49.63 -8.31 -77.87
CA VAL A 995 49.32 -7.16 -77.01
C VAL A 995 47.82 -6.84 -77.03
N ASP A 996 47.20 -6.70 -78.22
CA ASP A 996 45.77 -6.43 -78.38
C ASP A 996 44.92 -7.51 -77.65
N LYS A 997 45.34 -8.80 -77.72
CA LYS A 997 44.69 -9.93 -77.03
C LYS A 997 44.90 -9.88 -75.51
N ALA A 998 46.10 -9.53 -75.04
CA ALA A 998 46.41 -9.42 -73.61
C ALA A 998 45.74 -8.21 -72.93
N GLU A 999 45.61 -7.07 -73.62
CA GLU A 999 44.83 -5.93 -73.12
C GLU A 999 43.33 -6.29 -72.98
N LEU A 1000 42.78 -7.02 -73.96
CA LEU A 1000 41.41 -7.54 -73.90
C LEU A 1000 41.24 -8.58 -72.79
N HIS A 1001 42.24 -9.46 -72.56
CA HIS A 1001 42.26 -10.39 -71.43
C HIS A 1001 42.18 -9.62 -70.12
N GLN A 1002 43.14 -8.72 -69.86
CA GLN A 1002 43.22 -7.96 -68.61
C GLN A 1002 41.98 -7.09 -68.38
N THR A 1003 41.33 -6.61 -69.46
CA THR A 1003 40.08 -5.85 -69.38
C THR A 1003 38.87 -6.74 -69.04
N ALA A 1004 38.81 -7.97 -69.55
CA ALA A 1004 37.78 -8.95 -69.21
C ALA A 1004 37.95 -9.48 -67.78
N GLU A 1005 39.17 -9.81 -67.38
CA GLU A 1005 39.60 -10.18 -66.02
C GLU A 1005 39.14 -9.13 -64.98
N LYS A 1006 39.57 -7.87 -65.16
CA LYS A 1006 39.13 -6.71 -64.35
C LYS A 1006 37.63 -6.40 -64.44
N ALA A 1007 36.89 -7.02 -65.35
CA ALA A 1007 35.43 -6.94 -65.42
C ALA A 1007 34.74 -8.10 -64.65
N PHE A 1008 35.31 -9.30 -64.65
CA PHE A 1008 34.84 -10.43 -63.83
C PHE A 1008 35.19 -10.25 -62.35
N ASP A 1009 36.35 -9.66 -62.00
CA ASP A 1009 36.69 -9.33 -60.61
C ASP A 1009 35.63 -8.43 -59.96
N LYS A 1010 35.09 -7.47 -60.72
CA LYS A 1010 33.99 -6.61 -60.27
C LYS A 1010 32.76 -7.45 -59.92
N VAL A 1011 32.46 -8.53 -60.64
CA VAL A 1011 31.38 -9.48 -60.29
C VAL A 1011 31.62 -10.12 -58.93
N LEU A 1012 32.87 -10.52 -58.63
CA LEU A 1012 33.25 -11.13 -57.35
C LEU A 1012 33.01 -10.17 -56.17
N THR A 1013 33.24 -8.86 -56.33
CA THR A 1013 33.01 -7.86 -55.27
C THR A 1013 31.57 -7.83 -54.73
N PHE A 1014 30.58 -8.16 -55.58
CA PHE A 1014 29.18 -8.23 -55.16
C PHE A 1014 28.90 -9.41 -54.23
N LYS A 1015 29.76 -10.44 -54.19
CA LYS A 1015 29.64 -11.63 -53.33
C LYS A 1015 28.26 -12.33 -53.43
N SER A 1016 27.79 -12.57 -54.65
CA SER A 1016 26.59 -13.37 -54.95
C SER A 1016 26.99 -14.75 -55.45
N ALA A 1017 26.50 -15.81 -54.80
CA ALA A 1017 26.92 -17.19 -55.11
C ALA A 1017 26.69 -17.57 -56.59
N ASP A 1018 25.48 -17.30 -57.10
CA ASP A 1018 25.05 -17.55 -58.47
C ASP A 1018 26.05 -17.05 -59.53
N TRP A 1019 26.63 -15.87 -59.31
CA TRP A 1019 27.50 -15.19 -60.26
C TRP A 1019 28.99 -15.25 -59.90
N ILE A 1020 29.38 -15.61 -58.67
CA ILE A 1020 30.77 -15.97 -58.38
C ILE A 1020 31.14 -17.22 -59.17
N ALA A 1021 30.32 -18.27 -59.14
CA ALA A 1021 30.58 -19.49 -59.91
C ALA A 1021 30.66 -19.21 -61.42
N CYS A 1022 29.76 -18.37 -61.96
CA CYS A 1022 29.81 -17.96 -63.36
C CYS A 1022 31.01 -17.06 -63.70
N ALA A 1023 31.42 -16.15 -62.81
CA ALA A 1023 32.59 -15.30 -63.02
C ALA A 1023 33.88 -16.11 -62.94
N ALA A 1024 34.05 -16.97 -61.93
CA ALA A 1024 35.19 -17.86 -61.81
C ALA A 1024 35.30 -18.82 -63.02
N PHE A 1025 34.17 -19.39 -63.48
CA PHE A 1025 34.11 -20.17 -64.71
C PHE A 1025 34.56 -19.35 -65.93
N ARG A 1026 34.05 -18.11 -66.09
CA ARG A 1026 34.44 -17.26 -67.22
C ARG A 1026 35.88 -16.78 -67.17
N SER A 1027 36.44 -16.51 -65.99
CA SER A 1027 37.87 -16.21 -65.83
C SER A 1027 38.73 -17.44 -66.11
N GLY A 1028 38.34 -18.63 -65.62
CA GLY A 1028 39.02 -19.89 -65.97
C GLY A 1028 39.00 -20.16 -67.48
N LEU A 1029 37.87 -19.93 -68.14
CA LEU A 1029 37.72 -20.00 -69.60
C LEU A 1029 38.53 -18.91 -70.33
N LEU A 1030 38.74 -17.75 -69.72
CA LEU A 1030 39.55 -16.65 -70.28
C LEU A 1030 41.03 -17.06 -70.38
N TYR A 1031 41.61 -17.56 -69.28
CA TYR A 1031 42.97 -18.10 -69.29
C TYR A 1031 43.07 -19.37 -70.16
N TYR A 1032 42.09 -20.28 -70.12
CA TYR A 1032 42.08 -21.48 -70.95
C TYR A 1032 42.09 -21.15 -72.45
N ASN A 1033 41.18 -20.30 -72.92
CA ASN A 1033 41.16 -19.87 -74.33
C ASN A 1033 42.42 -19.09 -74.73
N PHE A 1034 43.14 -18.48 -73.77
CA PHE A 1034 44.41 -17.79 -74.03
C PHE A 1034 45.59 -18.78 -74.14
N ALA A 1035 45.67 -19.77 -73.25
CA ALA A 1035 46.67 -20.84 -73.32
C ALA A 1035 46.50 -21.70 -74.59
N GLU A 1036 45.27 -22.09 -74.92
CA GLU A 1036 44.95 -22.82 -76.16
C GLU A 1036 45.34 -22.02 -77.42
N GLU A 1037 45.06 -20.72 -77.48
CA GLU A 1037 45.52 -19.87 -78.60
C GLU A 1037 47.06 -19.68 -78.61
N LEU A 1038 47.75 -19.83 -77.48
CA LEU A 1038 49.21 -19.75 -77.38
C LEU A 1038 49.89 -21.04 -77.85
N PHE A 1039 49.40 -22.21 -77.42
CA PHE A 1039 49.88 -23.52 -77.88
C PHE A 1039 49.63 -23.75 -79.38
N GLN A 1040 48.60 -23.11 -79.94
CA GLN A 1040 48.24 -23.16 -81.35
C GLN A 1040 48.93 -22.08 -82.21
N VAL A 1041 49.92 -21.35 -81.68
CA VAL A 1041 50.76 -20.44 -82.48
C VAL A 1041 51.61 -21.25 -83.46
N PRO A 1042 51.56 -20.95 -84.78
CA PRO A 1042 52.28 -21.74 -85.78
C PRO A 1042 53.80 -21.55 -85.67
N ILE A 1043 54.52 -22.66 -85.74
CA ILE A 1043 55.99 -22.73 -85.61
C ILE A 1043 56.69 -21.95 -86.75
N PRO A 1044 57.76 -21.20 -86.45
CA PRO A 1044 58.60 -20.57 -87.47
C PRO A 1044 59.21 -21.57 -88.45
N PHE A 1045 58.95 -21.37 -89.75
CA PHE A 1045 59.52 -22.19 -90.81
C PHE A 1045 61.04 -22.03 -90.90
N GLY A 1046 61.78 -23.15 -90.91
CA GLY A 1046 63.24 -23.18 -91.07
C GLY A 1046 64.04 -23.28 -89.76
N LEU A 1047 63.39 -23.69 -88.67
CA LEU A 1047 64.05 -24.20 -87.46
C LEU A 1047 64.56 -25.64 -87.71
N THR A 1048 65.53 -26.10 -86.91
CA THR A 1048 65.89 -27.53 -86.82
C THR A 1048 64.91 -28.25 -85.87
N PRO A 1049 64.82 -29.60 -85.86
CA PRO A 1049 63.91 -30.31 -84.94
C PRO A 1049 64.12 -29.93 -83.47
N GLU A 1050 65.37 -29.78 -83.05
CA GLU A 1050 65.75 -29.38 -81.70
C GLU A 1050 65.29 -27.94 -81.36
N GLN A 1051 65.23 -27.07 -82.37
CA GLN A 1051 64.74 -25.69 -82.25
C GLN A 1051 63.21 -25.59 -82.35
N GLU A 1052 62.54 -26.51 -83.08
CA GLU A 1052 61.09 -26.65 -83.01
C GLU A 1052 60.67 -27.14 -81.62
N ASP A 1053 61.38 -28.11 -81.05
CA ASP A 1053 61.15 -28.60 -79.70
C ASP A 1053 61.49 -27.54 -78.63
N GLU A 1054 62.58 -26.78 -78.77
CA GLU A 1054 62.86 -25.61 -77.92
C GLU A 1054 61.74 -24.55 -78.01
N TYR A 1055 61.25 -24.25 -79.22
CA TYR A 1055 60.14 -23.30 -79.42
C TYR A 1055 58.82 -23.80 -78.81
N ARG A 1056 58.51 -25.09 -78.95
CA ARG A 1056 57.37 -25.74 -78.26
C ARG A 1056 57.54 -25.67 -76.75
N ALA A 1057 58.71 -26.03 -76.22
CA ALA A 1057 59.00 -26.01 -74.80
C ALA A 1057 58.86 -24.60 -74.20
N ILE A 1058 59.21 -23.53 -74.93
CA ILE A 1058 58.98 -22.14 -74.51
C ILE A 1058 57.48 -21.80 -74.48
N LEU A 1059 56.71 -22.21 -75.51
CA LEU A 1059 55.25 -22.03 -75.50
C LEU A 1059 54.57 -22.82 -74.37
N GLU A 1060 55.11 -23.99 -74.01
CA GLU A 1060 54.67 -24.83 -72.90
C GLU A 1060 55.06 -24.25 -71.53
N GLU A 1061 56.30 -23.77 -71.35
CA GLU A 1061 56.78 -23.05 -70.15
C GLU A 1061 55.90 -21.82 -69.86
N MET A 1062 55.53 -21.08 -70.92
CA MET A 1062 54.63 -19.93 -70.80
C MET A 1062 53.17 -20.30 -70.56
N GLY A 1063 52.67 -21.31 -71.28
CA GLY A 1063 51.26 -21.67 -71.29
C GLY A 1063 50.84 -22.51 -70.09
N ALA A 1064 51.71 -23.36 -69.56
CA ALA A 1064 51.37 -24.24 -68.43
C ALA A 1064 50.97 -23.47 -67.16
N PRO A 1065 51.63 -22.36 -66.73
CA PRO A 1065 51.18 -21.55 -65.60
C PRO A 1065 49.88 -20.76 -65.88
N ILE A 1066 49.57 -20.49 -67.16
CA ILE A 1066 48.29 -19.89 -67.59
C ILE A 1066 47.17 -20.94 -67.51
N GLN A 1067 47.46 -22.17 -67.95
CA GLN A 1067 46.58 -23.34 -67.87
C GLN A 1067 46.36 -23.81 -66.43
N GLU A 1068 47.37 -23.70 -65.55
CA GLU A 1068 47.23 -23.93 -64.11
C GLU A 1068 46.31 -22.88 -63.47
N LYS A 1069 46.51 -21.58 -63.77
CA LYS A 1069 45.58 -20.51 -63.36
C LYS A 1069 44.14 -20.78 -63.86
N ALA A 1070 44.00 -21.29 -65.09
CA ALA A 1070 42.70 -21.72 -65.60
C ALA A 1070 42.10 -22.86 -64.75
N LEU A 1071 42.88 -23.92 -64.45
CA LEU A 1071 42.44 -25.04 -63.63
C LEU A 1071 42.06 -24.61 -62.20
N ILE A 1072 42.86 -23.74 -61.57
CA ILE A 1072 42.58 -23.17 -60.25
C ILE A 1072 41.24 -22.44 -60.24
N LEU A 1073 40.93 -21.65 -61.27
CA LEU A 1073 39.68 -20.88 -61.37
C LEU A 1073 38.47 -21.73 -61.76
N LEU A 1074 38.66 -22.75 -62.61
CA LEU A 1074 37.63 -23.74 -62.94
C LEU A 1074 37.29 -24.58 -61.70
N LYS A 1075 38.31 -25.03 -60.95
CA LYS A 1075 38.14 -25.71 -59.66
C LYS A 1075 37.45 -24.81 -58.63
N ALA A 1076 37.87 -23.55 -58.50
CA ALA A 1076 37.21 -22.58 -57.62
C ALA A 1076 35.74 -22.32 -57.99
N ALA A 1077 35.38 -22.39 -59.29
CA ALA A 1077 33.98 -22.30 -59.72
C ALA A 1077 33.15 -23.51 -59.26
N ILE A 1078 33.72 -24.72 -59.33
CA ILE A 1078 33.12 -25.97 -58.84
C ILE A 1078 33.01 -25.95 -57.30
N ASP A 1079 34.09 -25.60 -56.61
CA ASP A 1079 34.14 -25.52 -55.14
C ASP A 1079 33.15 -24.47 -54.61
N VAL A 1080 33.02 -23.31 -55.25
CA VAL A 1080 31.98 -22.32 -54.87
C VAL A 1080 30.58 -22.85 -55.16
N ALA A 1081 30.34 -23.57 -56.26
CA ALA A 1081 29.05 -24.18 -56.54
C ALA A 1081 28.67 -25.20 -55.45
N HIS A 1082 29.61 -26.05 -55.04
CA HIS A 1082 29.43 -27.02 -53.95
C HIS A 1082 29.23 -26.32 -52.59
N LEU A 1083 30.17 -25.45 -52.17
CA LEU A 1083 30.15 -24.73 -50.88
C LEU A 1083 29.00 -23.72 -50.73
N LYS A 1084 28.22 -23.47 -51.77
CA LYS A 1084 27.03 -22.61 -51.75
C LYS A 1084 25.74 -23.33 -52.19
N GLY A 1085 25.83 -24.58 -52.64
CA GLY A 1085 24.71 -25.36 -53.16
C GLY A 1085 24.09 -24.79 -54.45
N VAL A 1086 24.88 -24.10 -55.28
CA VAL A 1086 24.40 -23.43 -56.50
C VAL A 1086 24.87 -24.14 -57.76
N TYR A 1087 24.15 -25.20 -58.11
CA TYR A 1087 24.32 -25.92 -59.37
C TYR A 1087 23.59 -25.17 -60.49
N ASN A 1088 24.35 -24.56 -61.41
CA ASN A 1088 23.84 -23.84 -62.57
C ASN A 1088 24.62 -24.22 -63.85
N GLN A 1089 24.26 -23.62 -64.98
CA GLN A 1089 24.90 -23.93 -66.26
C GLN A 1089 26.42 -23.69 -66.23
N CYS A 1090 26.87 -22.60 -65.60
CA CYS A 1090 28.28 -22.25 -65.50
C CYS A 1090 29.06 -23.26 -64.66
N SER A 1091 28.48 -23.83 -63.60
CA SER A 1091 29.14 -24.87 -62.81
C SER A 1091 29.17 -26.23 -63.51
N LYS A 1092 28.17 -26.58 -64.35
CA LYS A 1092 28.27 -27.78 -65.22
C LYS A 1092 29.37 -27.57 -66.28
N GLU A 1093 29.41 -26.39 -66.91
CA GLU A 1093 30.45 -26.06 -67.90
C GLU A 1093 31.85 -25.99 -67.26
N ALA A 1094 31.99 -25.50 -66.03
CA ALA A 1094 33.27 -25.49 -65.30
C ALA A 1094 33.83 -26.90 -65.09
N GLY A 1095 33.01 -27.87 -64.70
CA GLY A 1095 33.42 -29.29 -64.63
C GLY A 1095 33.85 -29.83 -65.98
N ALA A 1096 33.08 -29.55 -67.04
CA ALA A 1096 33.40 -29.98 -68.41
C ALA A 1096 34.71 -29.39 -68.96
N TYR A 1097 35.11 -28.19 -68.54
CA TYR A 1097 36.40 -27.60 -68.91
C TYR A 1097 37.54 -28.02 -67.97
N ALA A 1098 37.29 -28.25 -66.67
CA ALA A 1098 38.30 -28.79 -65.75
C ALA A 1098 38.80 -30.17 -66.21
N MET A 1099 37.89 -31.06 -66.64
CA MET A 1099 38.24 -32.37 -67.22
C MET A 1099 39.11 -32.27 -68.48
N LYS A 1100 38.96 -31.21 -69.30
CA LYS A 1100 39.83 -30.99 -70.47
C LYS A 1100 41.24 -30.57 -70.09
N VAL A 1101 41.39 -29.85 -68.98
CA VAL A 1101 42.67 -29.29 -68.53
C VAL A 1101 43.45 -30.30 -67.69
N ASN A 1102 42.79 -31.15 -66.91
CA ASN A 1102 43.40 -32.28 -66.21
C ASN A 1102 42.40 -33.44 -66.09
N PRO A 1103 42.48 -34.47 -66.96
CA PRO A 1103 41.58 -35.62 -66.93
C PRO A 1103 41.77 -36.52 -65.69
N GLU A 1104 43.00 -36.67 -65.20
CA GLU A 1104 43.34 -37.63 -64.13
C GLU A 1104 42.81 -37.19 -62.76
N ALA A 1105 42.91 -35.88 -62.45
CA ALA A 1105 42.40 -35.30 -61.22
C ALA A 1105 40.87 -35.15 -61.19
N PHE A 1106 40.20 -35.34 -62.34
CA PHE A 1106 38.75 -35.18 -62.51
C PHE A 1106 38.15 -36.33 -63.36
N PRO A 1107 38.17 -37.58 -62.86
CA PRO A 1107 37.71 -38.75 -63.61
C PRO A 1107 36.22 -38.73 -63.94
N ILE A 1108 35.84 -39.51 -64.95
CA ILE A 1108 34.52 -39.49 -65.61
C ILE A 1108 33.38 -39.80 -64.64
N ALA A 1109 32.58 -38.77 -64.32
CA ALA A 1109 31.26 -38.94 -63.73
C ALA A 1109 30.23 -39.21 -64.85
N ASN A 1110 29.91 -40.50 -65.07
CA ASN A 1110 28.88 -40.89 -66.04
C ASN A 1110 27.53 -40.22 -65.72
N GLU A 1111 26.84 -39.74 -66.76
CA GLU A 1111 25.58 -39.01 -66.61
C GLU A 1111 24.45 -39.97 -66.20
N ASP A 1112 23.81 -39.74 -65.05
CA ASP A 1112 22.44 -39.16 -65.00
C ASP A 1112 21.93 -38.93 -63.56
N GLN A 1113 21.97 -37.67 -63.05
CA GLN A 1113 21.09 -37.17 -61.97
C GLN A 1113 21.33 -35.69 -61.53
N VAL A 1114 20.95 -34.70 -62.36
CA VAL A 1114 20.21 -33.50 -61.87
C VAL A 1114 19.35 -32.97 -63.02
N LYS A 1115 18.03 -33.18 -62.97
CA LYS A 1115 17.09 -32.40 -63.79
C LYS A 1115 16.96 -31.00 -63.18
N PRO A 1116 17.10 -29.90 -63.96
CA PRO A 1116 16.89 -28.54 -63.47
C PRO A 1116 15.40 -28.34 -63.16
N ASN A 1117 15.01 -28.61 -61.91
CA ASN A 1117 13.61 -28.79 -61.57
C ASN A 1117 12.86 -27.45 -61.51
N HIS A 1118 12.22 -27.10 -62.62
CA HIS A 1118 11.24 -26.03 -62.68
C HIS A 1118 10.12 -26.28 -61.65
N THR A 1119 9.90 -25.31 -60.76
CA THR A 1119 8.53 -24.91 -60.42
C THR A 1119 8.49 -23.47 -59.91
N ASN A 1120 7.52 -22.69 -60.40
CA ASN A 1120 7.15 -21.42 -59.79
C ASN A 1120 6.26 -21.66 -58.56
N ASP A 1121 6.16 -20.64 -57.70
CA ASP A 1121 5.03 -20.35 -56.80
C ASP A 1121 4.37 -21.51 -56.02
N THR A 1122 4.84 -21.75 -54.79
CA THR A 1122 4.00 -22.29 -53.69
C THR A 1122 4.20 -21.59 -52.34
N LEU A 1123 5.27 -20.79 -52.16
CA LEU A 1123 5.51 -20.05 -50.91
C LEU A 1123 4.48 -18.94 -50.58
N LEU A 1124 3.63 -18.57 -51.54
CA LEU A 1124 2.52 -17.61 -51.34
C LEU A 1124 1.18 -18.26 -50.96
N SER A 1125 0.99 -19.57 -51.18
CA SER A 1125 -0.22 -20.29 -50.76
C SER A 1125 -0.05 -20.94 -49.38
N ALA A 1126 1.10 -21.57 -49.12
CA ALA A 1126 1.34 -22.34 -47.90
C ALA A 1126 1.15 -21.55 -46.60
N ASN A 1127 1.67 -20.31 -46.52
CA ASN A 1127 1.54 -19.47 -45.31
C ASN A 1127 0.12 -18.91 -45.09
N PHE A 1128 -0.72 -18.88 -46.13
CA PHE A 1128 -2.10 -18.46 -46.00
C PHE A 1128 -2.94 -19.56 -45.36
N ILE A 1129 -2.88 -20.78 -45.94
CA ILE A 1129 -3.59 -21.97 -45.45
C ILE A 1129 -3.19 -22.29 -44.00
N ARG A 1130 -1.89 -22.21 -43.64
CA ARG A 1130 -1.42 -22.51 -42.27
C ARG A 1130 -1.93 -21.52 -41.21
N THR A 1131 -2.48 -20.36 -41.60
CA THR A 1131 -3.05 -19.37 -40.68
C THR A 1131 -4.55 -19.60 -40.42
N LEU A 1132 -5.23 -20.45 -41.20
CA LEU A 1132 -6.68 -20.66 -41.17
C LEU A 1132 -7.18 -21.80 -40.27
N ARG A 1133 -6.30 -22.49 -39.52
CA ARG A 1133 -6.71 -23.18 -38.28
C ARG A 1133 -7.05 -22.16 -37.17
N ARG A 1134 -8.11 -21.38 -37.39
CA ARG A 1134 -8.70 -20.44 -36.43
C ARG A 1134 -10.21 -20.62 -36.30
N GLY A 1135 -10.61 -21.86 -36.01
CA GLY A 1135 -11.96 -22.19 -35.52
C GLY A 1135 -12.26 -21.62 -34.12
N ASN A 1136 -12.02 -20.33 -33.87
CA ASN A 1136 -12.35 -19.60 -32.64
C ASN A 1136 -12.35 -18.07 -32.88
N THR A 1137 -13.16 -17.60 -33.83
CA THR A 1137 -13.49 -16.17 -33.98
C THR A 1137 -14.99 -15.93 -33.92
N ALA A 1138 -15.59 -16.24 -32.76
CA ALA A 1138 -16.75 -15.45 -32.35
C ALA A 1138 -16.33 -13.98 -32.26
N VAL A 1139 -17.18 -13.08 -32.76
CA VAL A 1139 -17.00 -11.64 -32.62
C VAL A 1139 -17.24 -11.26 -31.17
N ASP A 1140 -16.13 -10.96 -30.49
CA ASP A 1140 -16.08 -10.43 -29.12
C ASP A 1140 -17.07 -9.26 -28.95
N MET A 1141 -18.11 -9.48 -28.14
CA MET A 1141 -19.17 -8.50 -27.86
C MET A 1141 -18.61 -7.19 -27.23
N LEU A 1142 -17.49 -7.26 -26.51
CA LEU A 1142 -16.76 -6.11 -25.95
C LEU A 1142 -15.91 -5.36 -26.99
N LYS A 1143 -15.73 -5.84 -28.22
CA LYS A 1143 -15.03 -5.04 -29.26
C LYS A 1143 -15.95 -3.90 -29.65
N LYS A 1144 -15.83 -2.75 -28.97
CA LYS A 1144 -16.16 -1.46 -29.58
C LYS A 1144 -15.49 -1.47 -30.95
N THR A 1145 -16.25 -1.32 -32.02
CA THR A 1145 -15.68 -1.11 -33.35
C THR A 1145 -14.67 0.03 -33.22
N THR A 1146 -13.40 -0.24 -33.54
CA THR A 1146 -12.31 0.72 -33.31
C THR A 1146 -12.68 2.04 -33.96
N LYS A 1147 -12.92 3.07 -33.13
CA LYS A 1147 -13.05 4.44 -33.64
C LYS A 1147 -11.76 4.78 -34.39
N ASP A 1148 -11.88 5.62 -35.40
CA ASP A 1148 -10.77 6.10 -36.23
C ASP A 1148 -9.87 7.07 -35.43
N THR A 1149 -9.16 6.53 -34.45
CA THR A 1149 -8.26 7.22 -33.51
C THR A 1149 -6.97 6.42 -33.26
N ASP A 1150 -6.37 5.93 -34.34
CA ASP A 1150 -4.93 6.06 -34.52
C ASP A 1150 -4.77 7.23 -35.50
N LYS A 1151 -4.34 8.40 -34.99
CA LYS A 1151 -4.10 9.63 -35.74
C LYS A 1151 -2.78 10.23 -35.25
#